data_AF-A0A7C2F7I1-F1
#
_entry.id   AF-A0A7C2F7I1-F1
#
_cell.length_a   1.000
_cell.length_b   1.000
_cell.length_c   1.000
_cell.angle_alpha   90.00
_cell.angle_beta   90.00
_cell.angle_gamma   90.00
#
_symmetry.space_group_name_H-M   'P 1'
#
loop_
_entity.id
_entity.type
_entity.pdbx_description
1 polymer ?
#
loop_
_entity_poly.entity_id
_entity_poly.type
_entity_poly.pdbx_seq_one_letter_code
_entity_poly.pdbx_strand_id
1 'polypeptide(L)'
;MAGSQPEPPRLRVERDATHPDSLCISLTAPDERVETLFAELQSALRQPPSRDRVTIAIRFAGTFVPALRHLLNGAVLEFQAKDLEEEVERRIREVEGHRCPRGEPHTLVDEDGLLLVYCHFEDREQAKRIPSYRWDPERRAWVYPSSRLHRVMAKVAYRAGADEPPAPRPASHPAPRPPQAPALAFTTADADAAVRRALDSVVEANRKAQEQLEEFGRTLARLVERIELIERRLVDGLDGLQRGFESLKFATAAEASPVAAAAAPAPTAPRRPEDLLDLCRSAPRDALREIERQLALEPSPAWRAVEAIAAANAGDWRRAVRWLEATSGAALPKQLREERAVVLRRAVAAVIGAAISTDAADPEAVAAAFAAILESGGLSDEQRLNLAEASEPTRWAWIRAEAPQLEELRRLTAALAALPAAGSEPLGALLDILRTADAPQHRRAALLGAACALAGVPSLTALDAWWPGSPAARRTDLGALAGPLAEFVRALPEGARASAALAALALLAPLDEVPMQVRRDLLRAVPEGDRRSLAEFLAVFRPAVASEHPPNPEHYPGLARELVRRLQSRTVPAEAVDSYLQEVALQGTSQWQRALADGGVLEARVEAYGLPEGDALDTLIELARAVPNGEGLNRLARLVEDTPDSGTPHTRERLFEAAFEASSKNRNQARDAFLRLLRHAQVHWEQARRRGWIAQQCGSGHSHTRILASIEYATEMLEALDSADDVAAALEPLRANLEGQQSKLDLSLAGEVLLLFSELRERFGEDVRLPELPLPEAEAPAEAPALRPLRLLIVGGHQRLRRHALPRLEARGHQVQWLGPDEAVTGSQLPQAAAGACDYVLVITPYISHAAAERARSAAGDRCVLVSENGVMGLLRRVDRLAADV
;
A
#
# COMPACT_ATOMS: atom_id res chain seq x y z
N MET A 1 27.02 43.26 52.37
CA MET A 1 25.72 42.84 52.93
C MET A 1 25.18 41.74 52.04
N ALA A 2 25.08 40.52 52.58
CA ALA A 2 24.55 39.36 51.89
C ALA A 2 23.02 39.53 51.75
N GLY A 3 22.53 39.60 50.52
CA GLY A 3 21.09 39.53 50.25
C GLY A 3 20.63 38.10 50.50
N SER A 4 19.77 37.91 51.49
CA SER A 4 19.06 36.68 51.81
C SER A 4 18.39 36.11 50.55
N GLN A 5 18.69 34.85 50.21
CA GLN A 5 17.94 34.13 49.18
C GLN A 5 16.47 34.03 49.62
N PRO A 6 15.50 34.32 48.74
CA PRO A 6 14.08 34.18 49.08
C PRO A 6 13.76 32.72 49.38
N GLU A 7 13.04 32.46 50.49
CA GLU A 7 12.54 31.12 50.83
C GLU A 7 11.67 30.57 49.68
N PRO A 8 11.74 29.27 49.38
CA PRO A 8 10.94 28.67 48.31
C PRO A 8 9.45 28.71 48.67
N PRO A 9 8.57 29.02 47.72
CA PRO A 9 7.13 29.07 47.97
C PRO A 9 6.60 27.68 48.35
N ARG A 10 5.69 27.66 49.32
CA ARG A 10 5.01 26.45 49.78
C ARG A 10 3.61 26.37 49.16
N LEU A 11 3.31 25.22 48.58
CA LEU A 11 2.09 24.98 47.82
C LEU A 11 1.41 23.73 48.34
N ARG A 12 0.11 23.83 48.60
CA ARG A 12 -0.71 22.70 49.03
C ARG A 12 -1.32 22.01 47.82
N VAL A 13 -1.18 20.68 47.73
CA VAL A 13 -1.71 19.85 46.64
C VAL A 13 -2.81 18.95 47.20
N GLU A 14 -4.03 19.12 46.69
CA GLU A 14 -5.21 18.39 47.15
C GLU A 14 -5.96 17.79 45.96
N ARG A 15 -6.74 16.73 46.20
CA ARG A 15 -7.74 16.31 45.22
C ARG A 15 -8.89 17.31 45.23
N ASP A 16 -9.38 17.68 44.06
CA ASP A 16 -10.58 18.50 43.96
C ASP A 16 -11.77 17.71 44.54
N ALA A 17 -12.43 18.27 45.55
CA ALA A 17 -13.56 17.63 46.23
C ALA A 17 -14.75 17.36 45.29
N THR A 18 -14.86 18.12 44.20
CA THR A 18 -15.94 17.98 43.20
C THR A 18 -15.54 17.06 42.03
N HIS A 19 -14.24 16.90 41.77
CA HIS A 19 -13.72 16.13 40.65
C HIS A 19 -12.49 15.31 41.08
N PRO A 20 -12.64 14.03 41.46
CA PRO A 20 -11.56 13.22 42.02
C PRO A 20 -10.38 12.99 41.06
N ASP A 21 -10.60 13.19 39.75
CA ASP A 21 -9.58 13.15 38.69
C ASP A 21 -8.86 14.49 38.47
N SER A 22 -9.06 15.48 39.36
CA SER A 22 -8.42 16.78 39.31
C SER A 22 -7.63 17.07 40.57
N LEU A 23 -6.53 17.79 40.40
CA LEU A 23 -5.67 18.31 41.45
C LEU A 23 -5.94 19.80 41.60
N CYS A 24 -6.19 20.24 42.83
CA CYS A 24 -6.19 21.64 43.23
C CYS A 24 -4.82 21.94 43.87
N ILE A 25 -4.11 22.93 43.33
CA ILE A 25 -2.82 23.38 43.86
C ILE A 25 -2.99 24.82 44.32
N SER A 26 -2.80 25.07 45.61
CA SER A 26 -3.04 26.37 46.24
C SER A 26 -1.83 26.89 47.02
N LEU A 27 -1.77 28.21 47.18
CA LEU A 27 -0.76 28.89 47.97
C LEU A 27 -1.03 28.73 49.47
N THR A 28 -0.01 28.33 50.25
CA THR A 28 -0.11 28.32 51.72
C THR A 28 0.15 29.70 52.33
N ALA A 29 0.79 30.59 51.58
CA ALA A 29 1.04 31.99 51.93
C ALA A 29 1.07 32.85 50.65
N PRO A 30 0.74 34.16 50.70
CA PRO A 30 0.73 35.03 49.53
C PRO A 30 2.13 35.13 48.89
N ASP A 31 2.23 34.83 47.60
CA ASP A 31 3.46 34.96 46.81
C ASP A 31 3.11 35.48 45.41
N GLU A 32 3.45 36.74 45.15
CA GLU A 32 3.12 37.45 43.91
C GLU A 32 3.63 36.73 42.64
N ARG A 33 4.75 36.00 42.73
CA ARG A 33 5.29 35.24 41.58
C ARG A 33 4.40 34.05 41.25
N VAL A 34 3.91 33.35 42.28
CA VAL A 34 3.01 32.21 42.09
C VAL A 34 1.62 32.67 41.65
N GLU A 35 1.09 33.74 42.26
CA GLU A 35 -0.20 34.31 41.87
C GLU A 35 -0.21 34.71 40.39
N THR A 36 0.88 35.33 39.90
CA THR A 36 1.04 35.69 38.49
C THR A 36 1.08 34.45 37.58
N LEU A 37 1.80 33.39 37.98
CA LEU A 37 1.88 32.15 37.21
C LEU A 37 0.55 31.40 37.16
N PHE A 38 -0.22 31.41 38.26
CA PHE A 38 -1.55 30.82 38.30
C PHE A 38 -2.54 31.60 37.45
N ALA A 39 -2.50 32.94 37.49
CA ALA A 39 -3.32 33.78 36.63
C ALA A 39 -3.03 33.54 35.13
N GLU A 40 -1.74 33.44 34.75
CA GLU A 40 -1.33 33.11 33.38
C GLU A 40 -1.89 31.75 32.93
N LEU A 41 -1.81 30.73 33.80
CA LEU A 41 -2.29 29.40 33.47
C LEU A 41 -3.82 29.34 33.41
N GLN A 42 -4.52 29.93 34.37
CA GLN A 42 -5.99 29.97 34.37
C GLN A 42 -6.52 30.68 33.13
N SER A 43 -5.90 31.79 32.73
CA SER A 43 -6.21 32.47 31.47
C SER A 43 -6.02 31.51 30.28
N ALA A 44 -4.89 30.81 30.21
CA ALA A 44 -4.60 29.84 29.16
C ALA A 44 -5.55 28.62 29.15
N LEU A 45 -6.04 28.19 30.32
CA LEU A 45 -6.96 27.07 30.49
C LEU A 45 -8.44 27.51 30.46
N ARG A 46 -8.72 28.81 30.34
CA ARG A 46 -10.07 29.41 30.44
C ARG A 46 -10.80 29.03 31.74
N GLN A 47 -10.06 28.98 32.84
CA GLN A 47 -10.59 28.74 34.18
C GLN A 47 -11.03 30.06 34.84
N PRO A 48 -12.01 30.03 35.77
CA PRO A 48 -12.38 31.22 36.52
C PRO A 48 -11.15 31.79 37.25
N PRO A 49 -10.96 33.12 37.25
CA PRO A 49 -9.78 33.74 37.83
C PRO A 49 -9.77 33.52 39.36
N SER A 50 -8.69 32.96 39.85
CA SER A 50 -8.38 32.85 41.27
C SER A 50 -6.90 33.15 41.47
N ARG A 51 -6.59 34.03 42.42
CA ARG A 51 -5.21 34.42 42.70
C ARG A 51 -4.43 33.32 43.42
N ASP A 52 -5.11 32.51 44.22
CA ASP A 52 -4.52 31.64 45.22
C ASP A 52 -4.47 30.15 44.84
N ARG A 53 -5.17 29.70 43.79
CA ARG A 53 -5.22 28.27 43.43
C ARG A 53 -5.33 28.01 41.94
N VAL A 54 -4.95 26.82 41.49
CA VAL A 54 -5.25 26.35 40.13
C VAL A 54 -5.67 24.88 40.12
N THR A 55 -6.57 24.53 39.21
CA THR A 55 -7.07 23.16 39.08
C THR A 55 -6.57 22.55 37.77
N ILE A 56 -6.00 21.34 37.83
CA ILE A 56 -5.59 20.60 36.62
C ILE A 56 -6.07 19.15 36.70
N ALA A 57 -6.29 18.50 35.55
CA ALA A 57 -6.54 17.07 35.56
C ALA A 57 -5.28 16.31 36.03
N ILE A 58 -5.44 15.30 36.89
CA ILE A 58 -4.36 14.53 37.51
C ILE A 58 -3.42 13.88 36.48
N ARG A 59 -3.94 13.55 35.29
CA ARG A 59 -3.16 13.01 34.16
C ARG A 59 -2.04 13.95 33.68
N PHE A 60 -2.15 15.25 33.94
CA PHE A 60 -1.13 16.25 33.58
C PHE A 60 -0.11 16.50 34.69
N ALA A 61 -0.27 15.89 35.87
CA ALA A 61 0.61 16.12 37.02
C ALA A 61 2.09 15.84 36.69
N GLY A 62 2.35 14.83 35.86
CA GLY A 62 3.71 14.42 35.48
C GLY A 62 4.51 15.46 34.68
N THR A 63 3.85 16.39 33.99
CA THR A 63 4.52 17.52 33.29
C THR A 63 4.38 18.82 34.08
N PHE A 64 3.22 19.02 34.71
CA PHE A 64 2.88 20.24 35.43
C PHE A 64 3.73 20.44 36.69
N VAL A 65 3.82 19.41 37.54
CA VAL A 65 4.51 19.51 38.84
C VAL A 65 6.01 19.76 38.67
N PRO A 66 6.74 19.04 37.78
CA PRO A 66 8.13 19.36 37.50
C PRO A 66 8.32 20.76 36.89
N ALA A 67 7.42 21.21 36.01
CA ALA A 67 7.49 22.54 35.43
C ALA A 67 7.31 23.65 36.48
N LEU A 68 6.40 23.43 37.43
CA LEU A 68 6.17 24.31 38.57
C LEU A 68 7.39 24.35 39.51
N ARG A 69 7.94 23.19 39.89
CA ARG A 69 9.18 23.09 40.67
C ARG A 69 10.34 23.82 39.99
N HIS A 70 10.45 23.73 38.67
CA HIS A 70 11.50 24.40 37.90
C HIS A 70 11.36 25.93 37.88
N LEU A 71 10.15 26.46 37.60
CA LEU A 71 9.92 27.91 37.53
C LEU A 71 9.97 28.60 38.89
N LEU A 72 9.70 27.85 39.96
CA LEU A 72 9.63 28.38 41.33
C LEU A 72 10.86 28.04 42.18
N ASN A 73 11.99 27.65 41.57
CA ASN A 73 13.23 27.28 42.28
C ASN A 73 13.00 26.26 43.41
N GLY A 74 12.35 25.14 43.10
CA GLY A 74 12.17 24.02 44.03
C GLY A 74 11.05 24.25 45.05
N ALA A 75 9.91 24.82 44.62
CA ALA A 75 8.70 24.95 45.44
C ALA A 75 8.43 23.68 46.27
N VAL A 76 8.13 23.87 47.56
CA VAL A 76 7.81 22.78 48.48
C VAL A 76 6.32 22.45 48.32
N LEU A 77 6.03 21.22 47.91
CA LEU A 77 4.66 20.73 47.73
C LEU A 77 4.23 19.94 48.97
N GLU A 78 3.19 20.42 49.63
CA GLU A 78 2.56 19.76 50.77
C GLU A 78 1.31 19.02 50.27
N PHE A 79 1.39 17.69 50.19
CA PHE A 79 0.27 16.86 49.71
C PHE A 79 -0.74 16.58 50.84
N GLN A 80 -2.03 16.65 50.50
CA GLN A 80 -3.14 16.34 51.43
C GLN A 80 -3.03 14.93 52.03
N ALA A 81 -2.54 13.97 51.24
CA ALA A 81 -2.43 12.57 51.62
C ALA A 81 -1.26 11.90 50.88
N LYS A 82 -0.70 10.84 51.48
CA LYS A 82 0.48 10.15 50.97
C LYS A 82 0.22 9.38 49.66
N ASP A 83 -0.98 8.86 49.48
CA ASP A 83 -1.41 8.19 48.23
C ASP A 83 -1.43 9.17 47.05
N LEU A 84 -1.79 10.43 47.29
CA LEU A 84 -1.77 11.48 46.28
C LEU A 84 -0.34 11.84 45.86
N GLU A 85 0.57 11.92 46.83
CA GLU A 85 2.00 12.12 46.58
C GLU A 85 2.56 10.97 45.73
N GLU A 86 2.27 9.72 46.09
CA GLU A 86 2.71 8.53 45.34
C GLU A 86 2.15 8.51 43.91
N GLU A 87 0.90 8.91 43.70
CA GLU A 87 0.29 9.00 42.37
C GLU A 87 0.96 10.10 41.51
N VAL A 88 1.23 11.27 42.08
CA VAL A 88 1.90 12.37 41.36
C VAL A 88 3.33 11.97 41.00
N GLU A 89 4.09 11.36 41.91
CA GLU A 89 5.45 10.87 41.65
C GLU A 89 5.46 9.68 40.66
N ARG A 90 4.42 8.85 40.64
CA ARG A 90 4.22 7.84 39.58
C ARG A 90 4.06 8.50 38.21
N ARG A 91 3.24 9.56 38.10
CA ARG A 91 3.06 10.30 36.83
C ARG A 91 4.32 10.99 36.36
N ILE A 92 5.13 11.53 37.28
CA ILE A 92 6.43 12.12 36.94
C ILE A 92 7.35 11.06 36.31
N ARG A 93 7.49 9.88 36.96
CA ARG A 93 8.28 8.76 36.42
C ARG A 93 7.76 8.24 35.07
N GLU A 94 6.43 8.18 34.89
CA GLU A 94 5.83 7.84 33.60
C GLU A 94 6.23 8.85 32.52
N VAL A 95 6.24 10.15 32.83
CA VAL A 95 6.63 11.17 31.85
C VAL A 95 8.12 11.07 31.51
N GLU A 96 8.98 10.96 32.52
CA GLU A 96 10.44 10.87 32.37
C GLU A 96 10.91 9.59 31.66
N GLY A 97 10.19 8.48 31.82
CA GLY A 97 10.54 7.19 31.20
C GLY A 97 10.26 7.06 29.70
N HIS A 98 9.55 8.02 29.09
CA HIS A 98 9.22 7.94 27.66
C HIS A 98 10.06 8.93 26.86
N ARG A 99 10.88 8.39 25.95
CA ARG A 99 11.69 9.19 25.02
C ARG A 99 10.85 9.62 23.80
N CYS A 100 11.18 10.78 23.23
CA CYS A 100 10.75 11.13 21.88
C CYS A 100 11.52 10.25 20.88
N PRO A 101 10.87 9.34 20.12
CA PRO A 101 11.55 8.33 19.30
C PRO A 101 12.41 8.91 18.15
N ARG A 102 12.25 10.20 17.82
CA ARG A 102 12.87 10.82 16.63
C ARG A 102 13.77 12.05 16.93
N GLY A 103 14.12 12.30 18.18
CA GLY A 103 15.04 13.38 18.59
C GLY A 103 14.38 14.57 19.29
N GLU A 104 15.16 15.60 19.62
CA GLU A 104 14.68 16.80 20.32
C GLU A 104 13.72 17.61 19.43
N PRO A 105 12.51 17.96 19.92
CA PRO A 105 11.60 18.77 19.13
C PRO A 105 12.08 20.22 19.05
N HIS A 106 11.87 20.86 17.90
CA HIS A 106 12.08 22.28 17.76
C HIS A 106 10.89 23.04 18.33
N THR A 107 11.15 23.95 19.27
CA THR A 107 10.10 24.80 19.86
C THR A 107 10.23 26.22 19.34
N LEU A 108 9.18 26.75 18.72
CA LEU A 108 9.06 28.13 18.29
C LEU A 108 7.89 28.79 19.01
N VAL A 109 8.01 30.08 19.29
CA VAL A 109 6.90 30.89 19.77
C VAL A 109 6.43 31.67 18.56
N ASP A 110 5.17 31.50 18.21
CA ASP A 110 4.52 32.24 17.13
C ASP A 110 4.12 33.65 17.59
N GLU A 111 3.96 34.55 16.63
CA GLU A 111 3.64 35.97 16.86
C GLU A 111 2.28 36.17 17.57
N ASP A 112 1.35 35.23 17.41
CA ASP A 112 0.04 35.19 18.08
C ASP A 112 0.09 34.75 19.57
N GLY A 113 1.28 34.64 20.18
CA GLY A 113 1.40 34.18 21.56
C GLY A 113 1.05 32.70 21.72
N LEU A 114 1.35 31.89 20.70
CA LEU A 114 1.22 30.43 20.73
C LEU A 114 2.60 29.76 20.77
N LEU A 115 2.70 28.65 21.49
CA LEU A 115 3.88 27.81 21.54
C LEU A 115 3.71 26.68 20.53
N LEU A 116 4.55 26.66 19.48
CA LEU A 116 4.60 25.63 18.47
C LEU A 116 5.73 24.65 18.79
N VAL A 117 5.40 23.37 18.87
CA VAL A 117 6.34 22.27 19.09
C VAL A 117 6.34 21.40 17.83
N TYR A 118 7.39 21.54 17.02
CA TYR A 118 7.58 20.78 15.78
C TYR A 118 8.14 19.40 16.12
N CYS A 119 7.25 18.40 16.09
CA CYS A 119 7.60 16.99 16.20
C CYS A 119 6.66 16.15 15.32
N HIS A 120 6.92 14.85 15.19
CA HIS A 120 6.14 14.00 14.30
C HIS A 120 4.74 13.76 14.89
N PHE A 121 3.74 13.49 14.04
CA PHE A 121 2.38 13.18 14.51
C PHE A 121 2.34 11.93 15.41
N GLU A 122 3.26 10.98 15.17
CA GLU A 122 3.42 9.78 16.01
C GLU A 122 3.78 10.09 17.46
N ASP A 123 4.29 11.29 17.77
CA ASP A 123 4.59 11.76 19.13
C ASP A 123 3.33 12.29 19.87
N ARG A 124 2.14 11.91 19.40
CA ARG A 124 0.84 12.34 19.97
C ARG A 124 0.67 11.97 21.45
N GLU A 125 1.29 10.89 21.90
CA GLU A 125 1.17 10.44 23.28
C GLU A 125 2.00 11.32 24.23
N GLN A 126 3.08 11.93 23.74
CA GLN A 126 3.86 12.95 24.44
C GLN A 126 3.07 14.26 24.48
N ALA A 127 2.45 14.65 23.36
CA ALA A 127 1.66 15.87 23.27
C ALA A 127 0.47 15.90 24.23
N LYS A 128 -0.22 14.76 24.38
CA LYS A 128 -1.36 14.58 25.28
C LYS A 128 -1.04 14.73 26.77
N ARG A 129 0.25 14.85 27.15
CA ARG A 129 0.69 15.03 28.55
C ARG A 129 0.73 16.49 28.98
N ILE A 130 0.52 17.42 28.06
CA ILE A 130 0.47 18.85 28.34
C ILE A 130 -0.99 19.29 28.13
N PRO A 131 -1.57 20.10 29.03
CA PRO A 131 -2.93 20.60 28.86
C PRO A 131 -3.03 21.50 27.61
N SER A 132 -4.25 21.62 27.08
CA SER A 132 -4.54 22.43 25.89
C SER A 132 -3.80 22.02 24.61
N TYR A 133 -3.35 20.77 24.52
CA TYR A 133 -2.70 20.23 23.31
C TYR A 133 -3.62 20.29 22.09
N ARG A 134 -3.12 20.81 20.97
CA ARG A 134 -3.81 20.82 19.68
C ARG A 134 -2.82 20.47 18.57
N TRP A 135 -3.17 19.56 17.67
CA TRP A 135 -2.38 19.36 16.45
C TRP A 135 -2.74 20.41 15.41
N ASP A 136 -1.75 21.07 14.84
CA ASP A 136 -1.90 21.90 13.65
C ASP A 136 -1.40 21.13 12.41
N PRO A 137 -2.33 20.62 11.58
CA PRO A 137 -1.96 19.82 10.41
C PRO A 137 -1.28 20.66 9.31
N GLU A 138 -1.53 21.97 9.25
CA GLU A 138 -0.93 22.85 8.25
C GLU A 138 0.53 23.13 8.59
N ARG A 139 0.80 23.41 9.87
CA ARG A 139 2.16 23.71 10.36
C ARG A 139 2.93 22.46 10.79
N ARG A 140 2.28 21.30 10.79
CA ARG A 140 2.81 20.01 11.27
C ARG A 140 3.46 20.14 12.65
N ALA A 141 2.78 20.82 13.56
CA ALA A 141 3.27 21.11 14.91
C ALA A 141 2.18 20.92 15.95
N TRP A 142 2.57 20.59 17.17
CA TRP A 142 1.68 20.67 18.34
C TRP A 142 1.66 22.10 18.86
N VAL A 143 0.46 22.60 19.10
CA VAL A 143 0.19 23.98 19.50
C VAL A 143 -0.27 23.99 20.95
N TYR A 144 0.35 24.85 21.75
CA TYR A 144 -0.01 25.14 23.12
C TYR A 144 -0.15 26.66 23.32
N PRO A 145 -0.85 27.11 24.37
CA PRO A 145 -0.78 28.51 24.79
C PRO A 145 0.66 28.93 25.12
N SER A 146 1.10 30.14 24.74
CA SER A 146 2.42 30.65 25.15
C SER A 146 2.39 31.20 26.58
N SER A 147 2.27 30.32 27.57
CA SER A 147 2.55 30.68 28.98
C SER A 147 3.92 30.18 29.42
N ARG A 148 4.46 30.77 30.48
CA ARG A 148 5.74 30.33 31.07
C ARG A 148 5.69 28.85 31.46
N LEU A 149 4.58 28.40 32.03
CA LEU A 149 4.35 27.00 32.38
C LEU A 149 4.32 26.08 31.15
N HIS A 150 3.61 26.42 30.08
CA HIS A 150 3.56 25.57 28.88
C HIS A 150 4.93 25.39 28.22
N ARG A 151 5.77 26.43 28.20
CA ARG A 151 7.15 26.34 27.69
C ARG A 151 8.00 25.35 28.47
N VAL A 152 7.85 25.31 29.79
CA VAL A 152 8.60 24.37 30.63
C VAL A 152 7.99 22.97 30.60
N MET A 153 6.65 22.86 30.59
CA MET A 153 5.97 21.56 30.42
C MET A 153 6.37 20.89 29.10
N ALA A 154 6.51 21.64 28.01
CA ALA A 154 7.03 21.14 26.75
C ALA A 154 8.47 20.60 26.90
N LYS A 155 9.35 21.34 27.57
CA LYS A 155 10.71 20.85 27.85
C LYS A 155 10.72 19.57 28.70
N VAL A 156 9.79 19.42 29.65
CA VAL A 156 9.68 18.22 30.50
C VAL A 156 9.12 17.04 29.70
N ALA A 157 8.04 17.24 28.97
CA ALA A 157 7.36 16.18 28.22
C ALA A 157 8.20 15.59 27.08
N TYR A 158 9.12 16.39 26.53
CA TYR A 158 9.91 16.04 25.36
C TYR A 158 11.43 15.97 25.63
N ARG A 159 11.85 15.89 26.89
CA ARG A 159 13.27 15.88 27.27
C ARG A 159 14.00 14.67 26.68
N ALA A 160 15.16 14.88 26.06
CA ALA A 160 16.09 13.80 25.72
C ALA A 160 16.83 13.34 26.99
N GLY A 161 16.92 12.03 27.20
CA GLY A 161 17.71 11.47 28.30
C GLY A 161 19.19 11.84 28.12
N ALA A 162 19.81 12.39 29.16
CA ALA A 162 21.26 12.46 29.26
C ALA A 162 21.80 11.03 29.46
N ASP A 163 22.95 10.73 28.86
CA ASP A 163 23.79 9.52 29.04
C ASP A 163 23.67 8.35 28.03
N GLU A 164 23.42 8.62 26.75
CA GLU A 164 23.78 7.68 25.68
C GLU A 164 24.32 8.44 24.45
N PRO A 165 25.47 8.03 23.86
CA PRO A 165 26.00 8.70 22.69
C PRO A 165 24.99 8.58 21.54
N PRO A 166 24.73 9.67 20.79
CA PRO A 166 23.75 9.66 19.73
C PRO A 166 24.12 8.59 18.69
N ALA A 167 23.15 7.75 18.32
CA ALA A 167 23.25 6.92 17.13
C ALA A 167 23.70 7.80 15.94
N PRO A 168 24.56 7.29 15.04
CA PRO A 168 25.17 8.10 14.00
C PRO A 168 24.07 8.79 13.18
N ARG A 169 24.13 10.13 13.19
CA ARG A 169 23.22 11.00 12.45
C ARG A 169 23.19 10.59 10.97
N PRO A 170 22.02 10.42 10.33
CA PRO A 170 21.93 10.72 8.91
C PRO A 170 22.25 12.21 8.75
N ALA A 171 23.11 12.54 7.79
CA ALA A 171 23.66 13.88 7.64
C ALA A 171 22.58 14.96 7.69
N SER A 172 22.69 15.84 8.69
CA SER A 172 21.91 17.06 8.79
C SER A 172 22.26 17.97 7.61
N HIS A 173 21.37 18.08 6.63
CA HIS A 173 21.41 19.23 5.73
C HIS A 173 21.11 20.49 6.55
N PRO A 174 21.95 21.53 6.49
CA PRO A 174 21.60 22.82 7.08
C PRO A 174 20.36 23.35 6.36
N ALA A 175 19.41 23.91 7.12
CA ALA A 175 18.33 24.68 6.54
C ALA A 175 18.95 25.78 5.66
N PRO A 176 18.60 25.87 4.37
CA PRO A 176 19.11 26.95 3.54
C PRO A 176 18.57 28.27 4.09
N ARG A 177 19.47 29.24 4.31
CA ARG A 177 19.08 30.66 4.33
C ARG A 177 18.24 30.94 3.08
N PRO A 178 17.19 31.77 3.16
CA PRO A 178 16.51 32.22 1.94
C PRO A 178 17.57 32.83 1.03
N PRO A 179 17.77 32.30 -0.20
CA PRO A 179 18.68 32.93 -1.12
C PRO A 179 18.10 34.31 -1.41
N GLN A 180 18.89 35.36 -1.16
CA GLN A 180 18.72 36.60 -1.90
C GLN A 180 18.68 36.20 -3.37
N ALA A 181 17.54 36.44 -4.02
CA ALA A 181 17.35 36.09 -5.42
C ALA A 181 18.51 36.68 -6.23
N PRO A 182 19.42 35.84 -6.79
CA PRO A 182 20.18 36.28 -7.93
C PRO A 182 19.19 36.29 -9.07
N ALA A 183 19.00 37.45 -9.70
CA ALA A 183 18.35 37.53 -10.98
C ALA A 183 19.03 36.53 -11.93
N LEU A 184 18.37 35.41 -12.23
CA LEU A 184 18.86 34.44 -13.19
C LEU A 184 17.80 34.28 -14.27
N ALA A 185 18.09 34.96 -15.36
CA ALA A 185 17.46 34.79 -16.65
C ALA A 185 17.48 33.29 -17.02
N PHE A 186 16.32 32.76 -17.40
CA PHE A 186 16.23 31.49 -18.12
C PHE A 186 17.06 31.62 -19.39
N THR A 187 18.21 30.97 -19.43
CA THR A 187 19.03 30.93 -20.65
C THR A 187 18.67 29.69 -21.46
N THR A 188 18.73 29.84 -22.79
CA THR A 188 18.52 28.77 -23.77
C THR A 188 19.40 27.54 -23.54
N ALA A 189 20.50 27.67 -22.78
CA ALA A 189 21.42 26.58 -22.44
C ALA A 189 20.80 25.51 -21.52
N ASP A 190 19.90 25.86 -20.60
CA ASP A 190 19.28 24.90 -19.67
C ASP A 190 18.18 24.09 -20.36
N ALA A 191 17.45 24.72 -21.29
CA ALA A 191 16.53 24.04 -22.20
C ALA A 191 17.30 23.09 -23.15
N ASP A 192 18.44 23.53 -23.69
CA ASP A 192 19.30 22.68 -24.52
C ASP A 192 19.87 21.49 -23.73
N ALA A 193 20.19 21.64 -22.44
CA ALA A 193 20.66 20.55 -21.59
C ALA A 193 19.56 19.52 -21.25
N ALA A 194 18.30 19.95 -21.15
CA ALA A 194 17.16 19.06 -20.97
C ALA A 194 16.82 18.32 -22.27
N VAL A 195 16.86 19.02 -23.41
CA VAL A 195 16.67 18.41 -24.74
C VAL A 195 17.80 17.42 -25.05
N ARG A 196 19.06 17.72 -24.72
CA ARG A 196 20.18 16.78 -24.88
C ARG A 196 20.00 15.52 -24.04
N ARG A 197 19.57 15.63 -22.78
CA ARG A 197 19.28 14.45 -21.94
C ARG A 197 18.13 13.60 -22.49
N ALA A 198 17.09 14.23 -23.05
CA ALA A 198 16.01 13.52 -23.72
C ALA A 198 16.50 12.83 -25.01
N LEU A 199 17.35 13.51 -25.79
CA LEU A 199 17.94 12.96 -27.01
C LEU A 199 18.88 11.78 -26.71
N ASP A 200 19.72 11.88 -25.68
CA ASP A 200 20.63 10.82 -25.23
C ASP A 200 19.85 9.57 -24.78
N SER A 201 18.71 9.76 -24.11
CA SER A 201 17.80 8.68 -23.72
C SER A 201 17.19 7.96 -24.94
N VAL A 202 16.78 8.72 -25.95
CA VAL A 202 16.25 8.16 -27.21
C VAL A 202 17.34 7.45 -28.02
N VAL A 203 18.55 8.00 -28.08
CA VAL A 203 19.70 7.39 -28.75
C VAL A 203 20.08 6.07 -28.07
N GLU A 204 20.07 6.02 -26.74
CA GLU A 204 20.35 4.80 -25.97
C GLU A 204 19.25 3.74 -26.15
N ALA A 205 17.98 4.14 -26.21
CA ALA A 205 16.88 3.24 -26.53
C ALA A 205 17.00 2.66 -27.96
N ASN A 206 17.39 3.49 -28.94
CA ASN A 206 17.63 3.04 -30.31
C ASN A 206 18.87 2.13 -30.43
N ARG A 207 19.93 2.41 -29.67
CA ARG A 207 21.12 1.54 -29.60
C ARG A 207 20.76 0.16 -29.08
N LYS A 208 19.97 0.08 -28.00
CA LYS A 208 19.47 -1.21 -27.46
C LYS A 208 18.57 -1.94 -28.46
N ALA A 209 17.71 -1.23 -29.19
CA ALA A 209 16.89 -1.83 -30.24
C ALA A 209 17.73 -2.36 -31.42
N GLN A 210 18.79 -1.65 -31.82
CA GLN A 210 19.75 -2.12 -32.83
C GLN A 210 20.55 -3.33 -32.35
N GLU A 211 21.01 -3.34 -31.09
CA GLU A 211 21.71 -4.50 -30.51
C GLU A 211 20.80 -5.75 -30.48
N GLN A 212 19.51 -5.57 -30.16
CA GLN A 212 18.51 -6.65 -30.23
C GLN A 212 18.26 -7.13 -31.66
N LEU A 213 18.22 -6.22 -32.65
CA LEU A 213 18.10 -6.57 -34.07
C LEU A 213 19.34 -7.30 -34.61
N GLU A 214 20.54 -6.91 -34.18
CA GLU A 214 21.79 -7.59 -34.53
C GLU A 214 21.91 -8.97 -33.85
N GLU A 215 21.42 -9.12 -32.63
CA GLU A 215 21.31 -10.41 -31.94
C GLU A 215 20.29 -11.33 -32.63
N PHE A 216 19.15 -10.79 -33.04
CA PHE A 216 18.16 -11.50 -33.86
C PHE A 216 18.74 -11.91 -35.22
N GLY A 217 19.49 -11.02 -35.89
CA GLY A 217 20.19 -11.31 -37.15
C GLY A 217 21.26 -12.39 -37.00
N ARG A 218 22.04 -12.38 -35.91
CA ARG A 218 23.01 -13.45 -35.59
C ARG A 218 22.31 -14.78 -35.31
N THR A 219 21.13 -14.75 -34.68
CA THR A 219 20.32 -15.94 -34.41
C THR A 219 19.74 -16.53 -35.70
N LEU A 220 19.25 -15.67 -36.61
CA LEU A 220 18.81 -16.09 -37.95
C LEU A 220 19.95 -16.67 -38.78
N ALA A 221 21.15 -16.06 -38.76
CA ALA A 221 22.32 -16.60 -39.46
C ALA A 221 22.72 -17.99 -38.95
N ARG A 222 22.71 -18.21 -37.63
CA ARG A 222 22.96 -19.53 -37.02
C ARG A 222 21.88 -20.56 -37.38
N LEU A 223 20.62 -20.14 -37.51
CA LEU A 223 19.52 -20.98 -37.97
C LEU A 223 19.71 -21.40 -39.43
N VAL A 224 20.10 -20.46 -40.30
CA VAL A 224 20.41 -20.74 -41.71
C VAL A 224 21.59 -21.69 -41.84
N GLU A 225 22.70 -21.47 -41.12
CA GLU A 225 23.84 -22.41 -41.10
C GLU A 225 23.44 -23.81 -40.59
N ARG A 226 22.54 -23.91 -39.60
CA ARG A 226 22.03 -25.20 -39.13
C ARG A 226 21.16 -25.88 -40.19
N ILE A 227 20.33 -25.14 -40.92
CA ILE A 227 19.51 -25.67 -42.01
C ILE A 227 20.42 -26.18 -43.13
N GLU A 228 21.42 -25.41 -43.56
CA GLU A 228 22.39 -25.86 -44.58
C GLU A 228 23.19 -27.09 -44.12
N LEU A 229 23.57 -27.17 -42.84
CA LEU A 229 24.26 -28.33 -42.29
C LEU A 229 23.35 -29.57 -42.29
N ILE A 230 22.06 -29.40 -41.99
CA ILE A 230 21.06 -30.47 -42.05
C ILE A 230 20.84 -30.92 -43.49
N GLU A 231 20.74 -30.00 -44.44
CA GLU A 231 20.64 -30.32 -45.87
C GLU A 231 21.86 -31.08 -46.38
N ARG A 232 23.09 -30.64 -46.05
CA ARG A 232 24.33 -31.37 -46.40
C ARG A 232 24.37 -32.76 -45.77
N ARG A 233 23.97 -32.90 -44.50
CA ARG A 233 23.90 -34.21 -43.83
C ARG A 233 22.84 -35.13 -44.42
N LEU A 234 21.71 -34.58 -44.90
CA LEU A 234 20.69 -35.33 -45.61
C LEU A 234 21.21 -35.81 -46.98
N VAL A 235 21.90 -34.94 -47.72
CA VAL A 235 22.53 -35.30 -49.01
C VAL A 235 23.63 -36.35 -48.80
N ASP A 236 24.54 -36.16 -47.84
CA ASP A 236 25.59 -37.12 -47.48
C ASP A 236 25.00 -38.45 -47.00
N GLY A 237 23.89 -38.40 -46.25
CA GLY A 237 23.15 -39.57 -45.78
C GLY A 237 22.47 -40.33 -46.92
N LEU A 238 21.89 -39.61 -47.88
CA LEU A 238 21.30 -40.20 -49.09
C LEU A 238 22.37 -40.79 -50.02
N ASP A 239 23.50 -40.12 -50.20
CA ASP A 239 24.66 -40.64 -50.95
C ASP A 239 25.29 -41.85 -50.24
N GLY A 240 25.31 -41.84 -48.91
CA GLY A 240 25.75 -42.97 -48.08
C GLY A 240 24.81 -44.18 -48.19
N LEU A 241 23.50 -43.94 -48.21
CA LEU A 241 22.49 -44.97 -48.45
C LEU A 241 22.57 -45.51 -49.88
N GLN A 242 22.78 -44.65 -50.89
CA GLN A 242 22.94 -45.06 -52.27
C GLN A 242 24.22 -45.89 -52.47
N ARG A 243 25.35 -45.46 -51.90
CA ARG A 243 26.59 -46.25 -51.86
C ARG A 243 26.43 -47.55 -51.08
N GLY A 244 25.64 -47.56 -49.99
CA GLY A 244 25.29 -48.76 -49.25
C GLY A 244 24.43 -49.73 -50.05
N PHE A 245 23.47 -49.23 -50.83
CA PHE A 245 22.66 -50.01 -51.76
C PHE A 245 23.48 -50.58 -52.93
N GLU A 246 24.43 -49.80 -53.47
CA GLU A 246 25.38 -50.28 -54.48
C GLU A 246 26.34 -51.33 -53.90
N SER A 247 26.84 -51.12 -52.69
CA SER A 247 27.70 -52.08 -51.98
C SER A 247 26.96 -53.37 -51.63
N LEU A 248 25.66 -53.30 -51.31
CA LEU A 248 24.80 -54.47 -51.13
C LEU A 248 24.54 -55.21 -52.45
N LYS A 249 24.40 -54.49 -53.57
CA LYS A 249 24.35 -55.10 -54.92
C LYS A 249 25.65 -55.80 -55.29
N PHE A 250 26.81 -55.26 -54.89
CA PHE A 250 28.12 -55.88 -55.11
C PHE A 250 28.39 -57.05 -54.13
N ALA A 251 27.91 -56.98 -52.89
CA ALA A 251 28.07 -58.05 -51.89
C ALA A 251 27.25 -59.30 -52.24
N THR A 252 26.15 -59.17 -52.96
CA THR A 252 25.41 -60.33 -53.52
C THR A 252 26.07 -60.96 -54.75
N ALA A 253 27.17 -60.38 -55.27
CA ALA A 253 27.83 -60.82 -56.51
C ALA A 253 29.28 -61.31 -56.32
N ALA A 254 29.84 -61.28 -55.11
CA ALA A 254 31.26 -61.59 -54.87
C ALA A 254 31.49 -62.60 -53.73
N GLU A 255 31.01 -63.84 -53.91
CA GLU A 255 31.68 -65.01 -53.33
C GLU A 255 32.77 -65.48 -54.32
N ALA A 256 34.02 -65.05 -54.14
CA ALA A 256 35.22 -65.81 -54.54
C ALA A 256 36.54 -65.10 -54.15
N SER A 257 37.27 -65.77 -53.24
CA SER A 257 38.74 -65.83 -53.12
C SER A 257 39.57 -64.70 -52.48
N PRO A 258 40.73 -65.07 -51.90
CA PRO A 258 41.31 -64.41 -50.73
C PRO A 258 42.70 -63.77 -50.97
N VAL A 259 43.29 -63.28 -49.87
CA VAL A 259 44.70 -62.92 -49.61
C VAL A 259 45.00 -61.41 -49.64
N ALA A 260 45.27 -60.84 -48.46
CA ALA A 260 46.60 -60.31 -48.11
C ALA A 260 46.62 -59.86 -46.65
N ALA A 261 47.43 -60.57 -45.85
CA ALA A 261 47.72 -60.27 -44.47
C ALA A 261 48.67 -59.07 -44.37
N ALA A 262 48.25 -58.03 -43.65
CA ALA A 262 49.13 -57.03 -43.07
C ALA A 262 48.90 -57.05 -41.55
N ALA A 263 50.00 -57.10 -40.81
CA ALA A 263 50.10 -57.41 -39.39
C ALA A 263 49.05 -56.70 -38.52
N ALA A 264 48.07 -57.48 -38.07
CA ALA A 264 47.22 -57.12 -36.95
C ALA A 264 48.06 -57.14 -35.66
N PRO A 265 47.90 -56.16 -34.75
CA PRO A 265 48.41 -56.31 -33.40
C PRO A 265 47.78 -57.56 -32.77
N ALA A 266 48.56 -58.28 -31.95
CA ALA A 266 48.17 -59.54 -31.34
C ALA A 266 46.74 -59.49 -30.77
N PRO A 267 45.91 -60.54 -30.97
CA PRO A 267 44.57 -60.58 -30.40
C PRO A 267 44.69 -60.52 -28.87
N THR A 268 44.37 -59.36 -28.30
CA THR A 268 44.08 -59.25 -26.88
C THR A 268 42.97 -60.26 -26.56
N ALA A 269 43.24 -61.14 -25.59
CA ALA A 269 42.34 -62.22 -25.20
C ALA A 269 40.88 -61.76 -25.13
N PRO A 270 39.89 -62.61 -25.51
CA PRO A 270 38.48 -62.24 -25.48
C PRO A 270 38.11 -61.82 -24.06
N ARG A 271 37.98 -60.51 -23.87
CA ARG A 271 37.56 -59.93 -22.60
C ARG A 271 36.08 -60.16 -22.46
N ARG A 272 35.62 -60.53 -21.27
CA ARG A 272 34.18 -60.52 -21.03
C ARG A 272 33.72 -59.07 -20.97
N PRO A 273 32.50 -58.75 -21.42
CA PRO A 273 31.95 -57.40 -21.31
C PRO A 273 32.03 -56.82 -19.89
N GLU A 274 31.88 -57.66 -18.86
CA GLU A 274 32.01 -57.30 -17.43
C GLU A 274 33.42 -56.79 -17.07
N ASP A 275 34.47 -57.28 -17.73
CA ASP A 275 35.87 -56.94 -17.42
C ASP A 275 36.22 -55.48 -17.77
N LEU A 276 35.39 -54.81 -18.59
CA LEU A 276 35.60 -53.40 -18.96
C LEU A 276 34.85 -52.42 -18.04
N LEU A 277 34.04 -52.87 -17.08
CA LEU A 277 33.26 -51.97 -16.23
C LEU A 277 34.14 -51.00 -15.42
N ASP A 278 35.27 -51.47 -14.91
CA ASP A 278 36.23 -50.61 -14.19
C ASP A 278 36.90 -49.59 -15.11
N LEU A 279 37.14 -49.96 -16.37
CA LEU A 279 37.64 -49.04 -17.39
C LEU A 279 36.57 -48.01 -17.77
N CYS A 280 35.29 -48.40 -17.86
CA CYS A 280 34.18 -47.49 -18.08
C CYS A 280 34.05 -46.44 -16.96
N ARG A 281 34.44 -46.78 -15.73
CA ARG A 281 34.41 -45.85 -14.58
C ARG A 281 35.64 -44.94 -14.53
N SER A 282 36.83 -45.49 -14.80
CA SER A 282 38.11 -44.79 -14.64
C SER A 282 38.56 -44.00 -15.87
N ALA A 283 38.28 -44.51 -17.08
CA ALA A 283 38.68 -43.91 -18.35
C ALA A 283 37.61 -44.16 -19.44
N PRO A 284 36.43 -43.51 -19.35
CA PRO A 284 35.27 -43.83 -20.17
C PRO A 284 35.50 -43.64 -21.68
N ARG A 285 36.35 -42.69 -22.08
CA ARG A 285 36.70 -42.47 -23.50
C ARG A 285 37.60 -43.57 -24.06
N ASP A 286 38.50 -44.11 -23.25
CA ASP A 286 39.35 -45.23 -23.67
C ASP A 286 38.56 -46.55 -23.63
N ALA A 287 37.64 -46.68 -22.69
CA ALA A 287 36.64 -47.76 -22.69
C ALA A 287 35.82 -47.76 -23.98
N LEU A 288 35.28 -46.61 -24.42
CA LEU A 288 34.51 -46.51 -25.67
C LEU A 288 35.31 -46.97 -26.90
N ARG A 289 36.60 -46.60 -27.01
CA ARG A 289 37.47 -47.04 -28.11
C ARG A 289 37.71 -48.55 -28.10
N GLU A 290 37.89 -49.13 -26.92
CA GLU A 290 38.07 -50.57 -26.79
C GLU A 290 36.77 -51.33 -27.06
N ILE A 291 35.63 -50.83 -26.57
CA ILE A 291 34.31 -51.41 -26.82
C ILE A 291 33.97 -51.36 -28.32
N GLU A 292 34.31 -50.27 -29.03
CA GLU A 292 34.14 -50.20 -30.49
C GLU A 292 34.94 -51.28 -31.23
N ARG A 293 36.18 -51.58 -30.79
CA ARG A 293 36.97 -52.70 -31.34
C ARG A 293 36.32 -54.05 -31.05
N GLN A 294 35.84 -54.27 -29.83
CA GLN A 294 35.19 -55.53 -29.44
C GLN A 294 33.85 -55.74 -30.15
N LEU A 295 33.05 -54.68 -30.32
CA LEU A 295 31.80 -54.72 -31.09
C LEU A 295 31.99 -55.05 -32.57
N ALA A 296 33.14 -54.67 -33.14
CA ALA A 296 33.51 -55.04 -34.52
C ALA A 296 33.86 -56.53 -34.65
N LEU A 297 34.30 -57.17 -33.57
CA LEU A 297 34.63 -58.60 -33.52
C LEU A 297 33.41 -59.45 -33.14
N GLU A 298 32.65 -59.02 -32.15
CA GLU A 298 31.50 -59.74 -31.59
C GLU A 298 30.37 -58.75 -31.25
N PRO A 299 29.43 -58.51 -32.18
CA PRO A 299 28.26 -57.68 -31.88
C PRO A 299 27.31 -58.44 -30.95
N SER A 300 27.25 -58.05 -29.68
CA SER A 300 26.33 -58.63 -28.70
C SER A 300 25.58 -57.56 -27.90
N PRO A 301 24.37 -57.86 -27.38
CA PRO A 301 23.65 -56.96 -26.49
C PRO A 301 24.44 -56.61 -25.23
N ALA A 302 25.31 -57.51 -24.76
CA ALA A 302 26.18 -57.26 -23.61
C ALA A 302 27.24 -56.21 -23.91
N TRP A 303 27.88 -56.25 -25.09
CA TRP A 303 28.83 -55.22 -25.52
C TRP A 303 28.16 -53.87 -25.75
N ARG A 304 26.95 -53.84 -26.30
CA ARG A 304 26.14 -52.61 -26.44
C ARG A 304 25.70 -52.03 -25.09
N ALA A 305 25.41 -52.88 -24.09
CA ALA A 305 25.13 -52.43 -22.73
C ALA A 305 26.36 -51.79 -22.06
N VAL A 306 27.55 -52.37 -22.26
CA VAL A 306 28.81 -51.79 -21.78
C VAL A 306 29.15 -50.48 -22.52
N GLU A 307 28.85 -50.38 -23.82
CA GLU A 307 28.95 -49.13 -24.59
C GLU A 307 28.06 -48.03 -24.00
N ALA A 308 26.82 -48.37 -23.61
CA ALA A 308 25.92 -47.44 -22.97
C ALA A 308 26.45 -46.92 -21.62
N ILE A 309 27.04 -47.82 -20.81
CA ILE A 309 27.67 -47.47 -19.53
C ILE A 309 28.88 -46.55 -19.74
N ALA A 310 29.74 -46.86 -20.71
CA ALA A 310 30.89 -46.03 -21.05
C ALA A 310 30.47 -44.65 -21.61
N ALA A 311 29.45 -44.61 -22.47
CA ALA A 311 28.91 -43.36 -23.01
C ALA A 311 28.34 -42.46 -21.93
N ALA A 312 27.58 -43.02 -20.97
CA ALA A 312 27.06 -42.29 -19.83
C ALA A 312 28.20 -41.71 -18.96
N ASN A 313 29.22 -42.50 -18.62
CA ASN A 313 30.36 -42.00 -17.85
C ASN A 313 31.23 -41.00 -18.63
N ALA A 314 31.15 -40.98 -19.96
CA ALA A 314 31.78 -39.97 -20.81
C ALA A 314 30.96 -38.67 -20.96
N GLY A 315 29.73 -38.63 -20.44
CA GLY A 315 28.79 -37.50 -20.58
C GLY A 315 27.98 -37.50 -21.90
N ASP A 316 28.05 -38.57 -22.70
CA ASP A 316 27.26 -38.73 -23.92
C ASP A 316 25.92 -39.42 -23.61
N TRP A 317 25.03 -38.66 -22.96
CA TRP A 317 23.75 -39.17 -22.44
C TRP A 317 22.80 -39.65 -23.53
N ARG A 318 22.79 -38.99 -24.70
CA ARG A 318 21.96 -39.40 -25.83
C ARG A 318 22.41 -40.74 -26.41
N ARG A 319 23.73 -40.94 -26.56
CA ARG A 319 24.30 -42.23 -26.98
C ARG A 319 24.02 -43.32 -25.95
N ALA A 320 24.11 -42.99 -24.66
CA ALA A 320 23.79 -43.92 -23.58
C ALA A 320 22.31 -44.38 -23.64
N VAL A 321 21.35 -43.45 -23.67
CA VAL A 321 19.90 -43.79 -23.72
C VAL A 321 19.56 -44.63 -24.95
N ARG A 322 20.08 -44.27 -26.13
CA ARG A 322 19.86 -45.03 -27.37
C ARG A 322 20.28 -46.50 -27.24
N TRP A 323 21.44 -46.75 -26.64
CA TRP A 323 21.96 -48.11 -26.50
C TRP A 323 21.32 -48.88 -25.34
N LEU A 324 20.87 -48.19 -24.28
CA LEU A 324 20.03 -48.78 -23.24
C LEU A 324 18.70 -49.28 -23.84
N GLU A 325 18.03 -48.45 -24.63
CA GLU A 325 16.79 -48.83 -25.33
C GLU A 325 16.99 -50.03 -26.24
N ALA A 326 18.00 -49.97 -27.13
CA ALA A 326 18.29 -51.04 -28.09
C ALA A 326 18.64 -52.39 -27.44
N THR A 327 19.04 -52.39 -26.17
CA THR A 327 19.40 -53.59 -25.41
C THR A 327 18.34 -53.95 -24.36
N SER A 328 17.17 -53.30 -24.38
CA SER A 328 16.08 -53.58 -23.45
C SER A 328 15.53 -55.00 -23.62
N GLY A 329 15.24 -55.66 -22.50
CA GLY A 329 14.78 -57.05 -22.47
C GLY A 329 15.82 -58.12 -22.82
N ALA A 330 17.07 -57.72 -23.14
CA ALA A 330 18.15 -58.67 -23.40
C ALA A 330 18.62 -59.39 -22.13
N ALA A 331 18.96 -60.67 -22.25
CA ALA A 331 19.52 -61.46 -21.15
C ALA A 331 20.96 -61.00 -20.85
N LEU A 332 21.13 -60.19 -19.80
CA LEU A 332 22.41 -59.63 -19.38
C LEU A 332 22.92 -60.29 -18.08
N PRO A 333 24.26 -60.45 -17.94
CA PRO A 333 24.88 -60.83 -16.67
C PRO A 333 24.46 -59.94 -15.50
N LYS A 334 24.47 -60.48 -14.28
CA LYS A 334 23.96 -59.78 -13.08
C LYS A 334 24.65 -58.43 -12.85
N GLN A 335 25.98 -58.38 -12.93
CA GLN A 335 26.76 -57.15 -12.73
C GLN A 335 26.39 -56.07 -13.75
N LEU A 336 26.22 -56.46 -15.01
CA LEU A 336 25.80 -55.55 -16.08
C LEU A 336 24.37 -55.06 -15.92
N ARG A 337 23.45 -55.90 -15.42
CA ARG A 337 22.07 -55.47 -15.11
C ARG A 337 22.03 -54.43 -14.00
N GLU A 338 22.84 -54.62 -12.94
CA GLU A 338 22.91 -53.68 -11.82
C GLU A 338 23.50 -52.33 -12.26
N GLU A 339 24.63 -52.33 -12.98
CA GLU A 339 25.24 -51.10 -13.50
C GLU A 339 24.36 -50.40 -14.54
N ARG A 340 23.72 -51.15 -15.43
CA ARG A 340 22.74 -50.64 -16.39
C ARG A 340 21.61 -49.88 -15.69
N ALA A 341 21.03 -50.41 -14.61
CA ALA A 341 19.95 -49.75 -13.90
C ALA A 341 20.40 -48.45 -13.20
N VAL A 342 21.65 -48.37 -12.74
CA VAL A 342 22.25 -47.14 -12.21
C VAL A 342 22.46 -46.11 -13.33
N VAL A 343 23.02 -46.55 -14.45
CA VAL A 343 23.28 -45.69 -15.62
C VAL A 343 22.00 -45.17 -16.25
N LEU A 344 20.96 -46.01 -16.36
CA LEU A 344 19.65 -45.60 -16.88
C LEU A 344 19.06 -44.44 -16.08
N ARG A 345 19.11 -44.52 -14.73
CA ARG A 345 18.65 -43.44 -13.86
C ARG A 345 19.43 -42.14 -14.08
N ARG A 346 20.76 -42.22 -14.14
CA ARG A 346 21.63 -41.05 -14.37
C ARG A 346 21.42 -40.44 -15.75
N ALA A 347 21.31 -41.27 -16.78
CA ALA A 347 21.13 -40.82 -18.16
C ALA A 347 19.77 -40.15 -18.37
N VAL A 348 18.69 -40.70 -17.81
CA VAL A 348 17.35 -40.08 -17.85
C VAL A 348 17.35 -38.75 -17.09
N ALA A 349 17.93 -38.71 -15.88
CA ALA A 349 18.05 -37.48 -15.12
C ALA A 349 18.85 -36.41 -15.87
N ALA A 350 20.00 -36.78 -16.46
CA ALA A 350 20.83 -35.85 -17.24
C ALA A 350 20.14 -35.36 -18.52
N VAL A 351 19.34 -36.19 -19.19
CA VAL A 351 18.55 -35.76 -20.37
C VAL A 351 17.49 -34.73 -19.96
N ILE A 352 16.77 -34.96 -18.87
CA ILE A 352 15.77 -34.01 -18.35
C ILE A 352 16.46 -32.75 -17.80
N GLY A 353 17.58 -32.91 -17.09
CA GLY A 353 18.40 -31.81 -16.60
C GLY A 353 18.87 -30.91 -17.74
N ALA A 354 19.39 -31.51 -18.82
CA ALA A 354 19.79 -30.77 -20.02
C ALA A 354 18.60 -30.01 -20.66
N ALA A 355 17.39 -30.57 -20.63
CA ALA A 355 16.19 -29.90 -21.14
C ALA A 355 15.84 -28.60 -20.37
N ILE A 356 16.20 -28.52 -19.09
CA ILE A 356 16.11 -27.29 -18.26
C ILE A 356 17.45 -26.58 -18.04
N SER A 357 18.48 -26.92 -18.82
CA SER A 357 19.81 -26.29 -18.74
C SER A 357 20.50 -26.44 -17.36
N THR A 358 20.39 -27.62 -16.73
CA THR A 358 21.12 -27.98 -15.50
C THR A 358 21.92 -29.26 -15.67
N ASP A 359 23.06 -29.36 -14.99
CA ASP A 359 23.94 -30.53 -14.99
C ASP A 359 23.52 -31.61 -13.97
N ALA A 360 22.24 -31.60 -13.55
CA ALA A 360 21.72 -32.57 -12.59
C ALA A 360 21.78 -34.00 -13.16
N ALA A 361 22.51 -34.88 -12.47
CA ALA A 361 22.77 -36.25 -12.91
C ALA A 361 21.97 -37.31 -12.12
N ASP A 362 21.02 -36.89 -11.28
CA ASP A 362 20.11 -37.76 -10.55
C ASP A 362 18.68 -37.18 -10.48
N PRO A 363 17.64 -38.03 -10.31
CA PRO A 363 16.24 -37.60 -10.32
C PRO A 363 15.87 -36.55 -9.27
N GLU A 364 16.47 -36.61 -8.07
CA GLU A 364 16.13 -35.67 -6.99
C GLU A 364 16.74 -34.30 -7.22
N ALA A 365 17.97 -34.24 -7.77
CA ALA A 365 18.61 -33.01 -8.19
C ALA A 365 17.84 -32.33 -9.33
N VAL A 366 17.29 -33.10 -10.28
CA VAL A 366 16.40 -32.57 -11.33
C VAL A 366 15.12 -31.99 -10.71
N ALA A 367 14.48 -32.71 -9.78
CA ALA A 367 13.31 -32.19 -9.07
C ALA A 367 13.60 -30.92 -8.25
N ALA A 368 14.76 -30.85 -7.59
CA ALA A 368 15.21 -29.66 -6.90
C ALA A 368 15.45 -28.48 -7.86
N ALA A 369 15.99 -28.74 -9.06
CA ALA A 369 16.18 -27.73 -10.10
C ALA A 369 14.83 -27.20 -10.62
N PHE A 370 13.83 -28.08 -10.84
CA PHE A 370 12.47 -27.62 -11.16
C PHE A 370 11.91 -26.68 -10.09
N ALA A 371 12.05 -27.04 -8.80
CA ALA A 371 11.57 -26.19 -7.72
C ALA A 371 12.26 -24.81 -7.73
N ALA A 372 13.58 -24.76 -7.92
CA ALA A 372 14.33 -23.50 -7.99
C ALA A 372 13.92 -22.61 -9.18
N ILE A 373 13.65 -23.22 -10.34
CA ILE A 373 13.17 -22.51 -11.53
C ILE A 373 11.78 -21.92 -11.26
N LEU A 374 10.86 -22.70 -10.69
CA LEU A 374 9.49 -22.26 -10.38
C LEU A 374 9.43 -21.18 -9.29
N GLU A 375 10.45 -21.06 -8.43
CA GLU A 375 10.53 -20.02 -7.39
C GLU A 375 10.83 -18.62 -7.93
N SER A 376 11.47 -18.54 -9.11
CA SER A 376 12.12 -17.33 -9.61
C SER A 376 11.57 -16.89 -10.97
N GLY A 377 11.91 -17.60 -12.04
CA GLY A 377 11.65 -17.20 -13.43
C GLY A 377 10.65 -18.07 -14.19
N GLY A 378 10.38 -19.29 -13.72
CA GLY A 378 9.56 -20.27 -14.44
C GLY A 378 10.30 -20.88 -15.63
N LEU A 379 9.63 -21.83 -16.31
CA LEU A 379 10.18 -22.52 -17.47
C LEU A 379 9.97 -21.70 -18.75
N SER A 380 11.02 -21.52 -19.55
CA SER A 380 10.92 -20.88 -20.87
C SER A 380 10.18 -21.79 -21.86
N ASP A 381 9.66 -21.21 -22.94
CA ASP A 381 8.95 -21.94 -24.01
C ASP A 381 9.81 -23.06 -24.61
N GLU A 382 11.11 -22.79 -24.80
CA GLU A 382 12.09 -23.77 -25.28
C GLU A 382 12.27 -24.92 -24.27
N GLN A 383 12.43 -24.59 -22.98
CA GLN A 383 12.55 -25.60 -21.93
C GLN A 383 11.29 -26.47 -21.87
N ARG A 384 10.10 -25.86 -21.98
CA ARG A 384 8.82 -26.59 -21.98
C ARG A 384 8.70 -27.55 -23.17
N LEU A 385 9.07 -27.11 -24.37
CA LEU A 385 9.07 -27.96 -25.56
C LEU A 385 10.06 -29.14 -25.39
N ASN A 386 11.27 -28.85 -24.90
CA ASN A 386 12.28 -29.88 -24.65
C ASN A 386 11.81 -30.89 -23.59
N LEU A 387 11.08 -30.45 -22.57
CA LEU A 387 10.52 -31.32 -21.54
C LEU A 387 9.35 -32.16 -22.06
N ALA A 388 8.49 -31.59 -22.92
CA ALA A 388 7.42 -32.33 -23.57
C ALA A 388 7.99 -33.47 -24.44
N GLU A 389 9.05 -33.20 -25.21
CA GLU A 389 9.74 -34.23 -25.98
C GLU A 389 10.43 -35.27 -25.07
N ALA A 390 11.10 -34.81 -24.00
CA ALA A 390 11.78 -35.69 -23.06
C ALA A 390 10.84 -36.60 -22.26
N SER A 391 9.54 -36.27 -22.16
CA SER A 391 8.53 -37.02 -21.40
C SER A 391 7.53 -37.81 -22.26
N GLU A 392 7.77 -37.88 -23.58
CA GLU A 392 6.90 -38.53 -24.56
C GLU A 392 6.61 -40.00 -24.21
N PRO A 393 5.33 -40.43 -24.06
CA PRO A 393 4.98 -41.76 -23.54
C PRO A 393 5.55 -42.93 -24.33
N THR A 394 5.65 -42.79 -25.65
CA THR A 394 6.19 -43.80 -26.59
C THR A 394 7.65 -44.14 -26.27
N ARG A 395 8.46 -43.14 -25.91
CA ARG A 395 9.88 -43.28 -25.55
C ARG A 395 10.09 -43.87 -24.14
N TRP A 396 9.05 -43.91 -23.32
CA TRP A 396 9.14 -44.30 -21.90
C TRP A 396 8.63 -45.70 -21.57
N ALA A 397 8.01 -46.41 -22.52
CA ALA A 397 7.44 -47.74 -22.27
C ALA A 397 8.49 -48.74 -21.74
N TRP A 398 9.68 -48.76 -22.34
CA TRP A 398 10.78 -49.63 -21.92
C TRP A 398 11.45 -49.15 -20.62
N ILE A 399 11.59 -47.82 -20.44
CA ILE A 399 12.16 -47.23 -19.22
C ILE A 399 11.31 -47.60 -18.01
N ARG A 400 9.98 -47.53 -18.14
CA ARG A 400 9.04 -47.92 -17.08
C ARG A 400 9.13 -49.41 -16.74
N ALA A 401 9.37 -50.27 -17.73
CA ALA A 401 9.52 -51.70 -17.51
C ALA A 401 10.81 -52.06 -16.73
N GLU A 402 11.90 -51.32 -16.96
CA GLU A 402 13.20 -51.58 -16.31
C GLU A 402 13.45 -50.77 -15.04
N ALA A 403 12.90 -49.57 -14.96
CA ALA A 403 13.08 -48.61 -13.87
C ALA A 403 11.76 -47.92 -13.52
N PRO A 404 10.79 -48.64 -12.93
CA PRO A 404 9.46 -48.10 -12.62
C PRO A 404 9.50 -46.85 -11.71
N GLN A 405 10.53 -46.72 -10.88
CA GLN A 405 10.76 -45.54 -10.03
C GLN A 405 10.96 -44.23 -10.80
N LEU A 406 11.33 -44.26 -12.09
CA LEU A 406 11.50 -43.05 -12.91
C LEU A 406 10.16 -42.54 -13.49
N GLU A 407 9.08 -43.31 -13.36
CA GLU A 407 7.76 -42.93 -13.85
C GLU A 407 7.24 -41.66 -13.13
N GLU A 408 7.59 -41.46 -11.87
CA GLU A 408 7.25 -40.23 -11.14
C GLU A 408 7.92 -39.00 -11.74
N LEU A 409 9.22 -39.09 -12.04
CA LEU A 409 9.97 -38.02 -12.68
C LEU A 409 9.40 -37.70 -14.08
N ARG A 410 9.00 -38.74 -14.84
CA ARG A 410 8.34 -38.56 -16.14
C ARG A 410 7.04 -37.79 -16.01
N ARG A 411 6.16 -38.20 -15.08
CA ARG A 411 4.86 -37.55 -14.85
C ARG A 411 5.05 -36.11 -14.40
N LEU A 412 6.00 -35.86 -13.50
CA LEU A 412 6.36 -34.50 -13.07
C LEU A 412 6.81 -33.65 -14.25
N THR A 413 7.71 -34.19 -15.08
CA THR A 413 8.24 -33.51 -16.26
C THR A 413 7.12 -33.18 -17.26
N ALA A 414 6.25 -34.15 -17.56
CA ALA A 414 5.13 -33.95 -18.47
C ALA A 414 4.14 -32.90 -17.95
N ALA A 415 3.84 -32.92 -16.66
CA ALA A 415 2.92 -31.97 -16.06
C ALA A 415 3.50 -30.53 -16.00
N LEU A 416 4.80 -30.39 -15.72
CA LEU A 416 5.48 -29.09 -15.71
C LEU A 416 5.67 -28.52 -17.12
N ALA A 417 5.87 -29.37 -18.13
CA ALA A 417 5.95 -28.94 -19.53
C ALA A 417 4.67 -28.27 -20.04
N ALA A 418 3.52 -28.58 -19.42
CA ALA A 418 2.22 -28.00 -19.77
C ALA A 418 1.94 -26.63 -19.12
N LEU A 419 2.77 -26.16 -18.18
CA LEU A 419 2.63 -24.81 -17.60
C LEU A 419 2.91 -23.72 -18.65
N PRO A 420 2.42 -22.47 -18.51
CA PRO A 420 1.52 -21.96 -17.48
C PRO A 420 0.03 -22.18 -17.81
N ALA A 421 -0.32 -23.18 -18.64
CA ALA A 421 -1.71 -23.36 -19.05
C ALA A 421 -2.63 -23.57 -17.84
N ALA A 422 -3.58 -22.65 -17.66
CA ALA A 422 -4.64 -22.80 -16.66
C ALA A 422 -5.57 -23.94 -17.10
N GLY A 423 -5.48 -25.09 -16.43
CA GLY A 423 -6.23 -26.29 -16.81
C GLY A 423 -6.33 -27.31 -15.68
N SER A 424 -7.44 -28.04 -15.64
CA SER A 424 -7.72 -29.05 -14.60
C SER A 424 -6.88 -30.33 -14.73
N GLU A 425 -6.33 -30.59 -15.93
CA GLU A 425 -5.47 -31.74 -16.23
C GLU A 425 -4.06 -31.60 -15.66
N PRO A 426 -3.25 -30.56 -15.99
CA PRO A 426 -1.92 -30.40 -15.41
C PRO A 426 -1.97 -30.24 -13.89
N LEU A 427 -2.95 -29.49 -13.37
CA LEU A 427 -3.18 -29.36 -11.94
C LEU A 427 -3.48 -30.73 -11.30
N GLY A 428 -4.37 -31.53 -11.89
CA GLY A 428 -4.70 -32.87 -11.38
C GLY A 428 -3.48 -33.78 -11.29
N ALA A 429 -2.67 -33.83 -12.36
CA ALA A 429 -1.45 -34.63 -12.38
C ALA A 429 -0.45 -34.21 -11.30
N LEU A 430 -0.28 -32.91 -11.07
CA LEU A 430 0.63 -32.38 -10.03
C LEU A 430 0.10 -32.67 -8.62
N LEU A 431 -1.22 -32.58 -8.39
CA LEU A 431 -1.83 -32.95 -7.11
C LEU A 431 -1.69 -34.47 -6.83
N ASP A 432 -1.77 -35.31 -7.85
CA ASP A 432 -1.58 -36.76 -7.70
C ASP A 432 -0.12 -37.10 -7.36
N ILE A 433 0.85 -36.45 -8.00
CA ILE A 433 2.28 -36.59 -7.63
C ILE A 433 2.50 -36.11 -6.19
N LEU A 434 1.89 -34.99 -5.81
CA LEU A 434 2.00 -34.45 -4.45
C LEU A 434 1.44 -35.41 -3.38
N ARG A 435 0.45 -36.24 -3.72
CA ARG A 435 -0.11 -37.28 -2.83
C ARG A 435 0.72 -38.55 -2.79
N THR A 436 1.27 -38.96 -3.93
CA THR A 436 1.79 -40.33 -4.12
C THR A 436 3.31 -40.43 -4.13
N ALA A 437 4.04 -39.36 -4.46
CA ALA A 437 5.49 -39.42 -4.58
C ALA A 437 6.18 -39.61 -3.23
N ASP A 438 7.14 -40.52 -3.17
CA ASP A 438 7.92 -40.80 -1.96
C ASP A 438 9.02 -39.74 -1.73
N ALA A 439 9.60 -39.21 -2.80
CA ALA A 439 10.74 -38.30 -2.74
C ALA A 439 10.31 -36.85 -2.40
N PRO A 440 10.85 -36.23 -1.33
CA PRO A 440 10.47 -34.86 -0.92
C PRO A 440 10.69 -33.80 -1.99
N GLN A 441 11.75 -33.91 -2.80
CA GLN A 441 12.02 -32.93 -3.88
C GLN A 441 10.99 -33.02 -5.00
N HIS A 442 10.49 -34.23 -5.32
CA HIS A 442 9.42 -34.41 -6.31
C HIS A 442 8.11 -33.80 -5.81
N ARG A 443 7.76 -34.06 -4.54
CA ARG A 443 6.60 -33.43 -3.90
C ARG A 443 6.71 -31.91 -3.85
N ARG A 444 7.89 -31.36 -3.54
CA ARG A 444 8.13 -29.91 -3.53
C ARG A 444 7.94 -29.31 -4.93
N ALA A 445 8.58 -29.86 -5.96
CA ALA A 445 8.40 -29.39 -7.34
C ALA A 445 6.93 -29.48 -7.78
N ALA A 446 6.24 -30.57 -7.44
CA ALA A 446 4.82 -30.73 -7.72
C ALA A 446 3.94 -29.70 -7.00
N LEU A 447 4.22 -29.39 -5.74
CA LEU A 447 3.51 -28.35 -4.96
C LEU A 447 3.66 -26.97 -5.62
N LEU A 448 4.88 -26.58 -5.97
CA LEU A 448 5.14 -25.30 -6.62
C LEU A 448 4.49 -25.23 -8.01
N GLY A 449 4.63 -26.31 -8.79
CA GLY A 449 3.99 -26.43 -10.09
C GLY A 449 2.47 -26.37 -9.99
N ALA A 450 1.86 -27.02 -8.99
CA ALA A 450 0.42 -27.02 -8.78
C ALA A 450 -0.10 -25.61 -8.45
N ALA A 451 0.62 -24.86 -7.62
CA ALA A 451 0.27 -23.46 -7.34
C ALA A 451 0.35 -22.59 -8.61
N CYS A 452 1.40 -22.78 -9.42
CA CYS A 452 1.57 -22.09 -10.69
C CYS A 452 0.46 -22.48 -11.71
N ALA A 453 0.11 -23.76 -11.80
CA ALA A 453 -0.96 -24.29 -12.65
C ALA A 453 -2.33 -23.74 -12.26
N LEU A 454 -2.63 -23.70 -10.95
CA LEU A 454 -3.88 -23.15 -10.42
C LEU A 454 -4.01 -21.66 -10.75
N ALA A 455 -2.91 -20.93 -10.64
CA ALA A 455 -2.88 -19.49 -10.91
C ALA A 455 -2.74 -19.12 -12.38
N GLY A 456 -2.38 -20.06 -13.26
CA GLY A 456 -2.10 -19.79 -14.67
C GLY A 456 -0.85 -18.93 -14.88
N VAL A 457 0.15 -19.08 -14.00
CA VAL A 457 1.38 -18.26 -13.99
C VAL A 457 2.63 -19.13 -14.19
N PRO A 458 3.73 -18.58 -14.73
CA PRO A 458 4.95 -19.36 -14.97
C PRO A 458 5.76 -19.68 -13.71
N SER A 459 5.61 -18.89 -12.64
CA SER A 459 6.41 -18.99 -11.42
C SER A 459 5.68 -18.42 -10.20
N LEU A 460 6.20 -18.71 -9.00
CA LEU A 460 5.68 -18.15 -7.75
C LEU A 460 5.83 -16.63 -7.65
N THR A 461 6.83 -16.02 -8.30
CA THR A 461 6.97 -14.54 -8.31
C THR A 461 5.81 -13.86 -9.02
N ALA A 462 5.19 -14.53 -9.99
CA ALA A 462 4.06 -14.00 -10.75
C ALA A 462 2.70 -14.14 -10.02
N LEU A 463 2.64 -14.78 -8.85
CA LEU A 463 1.42 -14.85 -8.03
C LEU A 463 0.93 -13.49 -7.53
N ASP A 464 1.79 -12.48 -7.56
CA ASP A 464 1.46 -11.11 -7.18
C ASP A 464 0.27 -10.52 -7.96
N ALA A 465 0.12 -10.90 -9.22
CA ALA A 465 -0.98 -10.45 -10.07
C ALA A 465 -2.21 -11.37 -10.00
N TRP A 466 -2.09 -12.57 -9.41
CA TRP A 466 -3.15 -13.57 -9.40
C TRP A 466 -4.27 -13.23 -8.41
N TRP A 467 -5.50 -13.52 -8.81
CA TRP A 467 -6.71 -13.44 -7.98
C TRP A 467 -7.13 -14.85 -7.53
N PRO A 468 -7.24 -15.13 -6.22
CA PRO A 468 -7.53 -16.48 -5.76
C PRO A 468 -8.90 -17.01 -6.22
N GLY A 469 -8.87 -17.91 -7.19
CA GLY A 469 -10.03 -18.67 -7.67
C GLY A 469 -9.64 -20.12 -7.90
N SER A 470 -10.57 -21.06 -7.63
CA SER A 470 -10.35 -22.49 -7.89
C SER A 470 -11.41 -23.05 -8.85
N PRO A 471 -11.02 -23.95 -9.78
CA PRO A 471 -11.98 -24.73 -10.55
C PRO A 471 -12.85 -25.55 -9.60
N ALA A 472 -14.18 -25.46 -9.73
CA ALA A 472 -15.13 -26.15 -8.85
C ALA A 472 -14.82 -27.65 -8.73
N ALA A 473 -14.43 -28.30 -9.83
CA ALA A 473 -14.11 -29.72 -9.91
C ALA A 473 -12.92 -30.17 -9.03
N ARG A 474 -12.07 -29.26 -8.53
CA ARG A 474 -10.86 -29.58 -7.75
C ARG A 474 -10.90 -29.08 -6.31
N ARG A 475 -11.99 -28.45 -5.86
CA ARG A 475 -12.10 -27.93 -4.48
C ARG A 475 -11.97 -29.03 -3.44
N THR A 476 -12.66 -30.16 -3.63
CA THR A 476 -12.59 -31.32 -2.72
C THR A 476 -11.18 -31.91 -2.66
N ASP A 477 -10.53 -32.03 -3.82
CA ASP A 477 -9.16 -32.53 -3.96
C ASP A 477 -8.16 -31.68 -3.17
N LEU A 478 -8.28 -30.35 -3.27
CA LEU A 478 -7.43 -29.39 -2.57
C LEU A 478 -7.74 -29.32 -1.07
N GLY A 479 -9.03 -29.41 -0.69
CA GLY A 479 -9.45 -29.43 0.71
C GLY A 479 -8.88 -30.62 1.47
N ALA A 480 -8.90 -31.83 0.87
CA ALA A 480 -8.31 -33.03 1.44
C ALA A 480 -6.78 -32.93 1.65
N LEU A 481 -6.11 -32.05 0.90
CA LEU A 481 -4.66 -31.84 0.99
C LEU A 481 -4.24 -30.86 2.08
N ALA A 482 -5.16 -30.10 2.68
CA ALA A 482 -4.82 -29.01 3.61
C ALA A 482 -3.93 -29.46 4.78
N GLY A 483 -4.33 -30.50 5.52
CA GLY A 483 -3.54 -31.06 6.63
C GLY A 483 -2.19 -31.62 6.16
N PRO A 484 -2.18 -32.57 5.20
CA PRO A 484 -0.94 -33.14 4.66
C PRO A 484 0.07 -32.11 4.13
N LEU A 485 -0.39 -31.00 3.55
CA LEU A 485 0.47 -29.92 3.05
C LEU A 485 1.23 -29.24 4.18
N ALA A 486 0.57 -28.90 5.30
CA ALA A 486 1.22 -28.25 6.43
C ALA A 486 2.28 -29.16 7.09
N GLU A 487 2.00 -30.46 7.20
CA GLU A 487 2.96 -31.44 7.70
C GLU A 487 4.17 -31.57 6.76
N PHE A 488 3.92 -31.67 5.46
CA PHE A 488 4.96 -31.75 4.45
C PHE A 488 5.88 -30.51 4.47
N VAL A 489 5.32 -29.30 4.48
CA VAL A 489 6.09 -28.05 4.54
C VAL A 489 6.94 -27.99 5.81
N ARG A 490 6.41 -28.44 6.96
CA ARG A 490 7.16 -28.48 8.22
C ARG A 490 8.36 -29.43 8.16
N ALA A 491 8.23 -30.54 7.44
CA ALA A 491 9.29 -31.54 7.28
C ALA A 491 10.41 -31.11 6.31
N LEU A 492 10.19 -30.09 5.48
CA LEU A 492 11.21 -29.59 4.54
C LEU A 492 12.39 -28.91 5.25
N PRO A 493 13.59 -28.85 4.62
CA PRO A 493 14.71 -28.03 5.08
C PRO A 493 14.35 -26.55 5.12
N GLU A 494 14.90 -25.79 6.07
CA GLU A 494 14.55 -24.40 6.34
C GLU A 494 14.56 -23.50 5.09
N GLY A 495 15.60 -23.59 4.25
CA GLY A 495 15.72 -22.81 3.02
C GLY A 495 14.67 -23.12 1.94
N ALA A 496 13.93 -24.23 2.06
CA ALA A 496 12.86 -24.62 1.13
C ALA A 496 11.45 -24.38 1.69
N ARG A 497 11.32 -24.03 2.98
CA ARG A 497 10.00 -23.94 3.64
C ARG A 497 9.20 -22.74 3.16
N ALA A 498 9.83 -21.58 2.99
CA ALA A 498 9.12 -20.33 2.70
C ALA A 498 8.35 -20.38 1.37
N SER A 499 9.00 -20.83 0.30
CA SER A 499 8.38 -20.97 -1.03
C SER A 499 7.33 -22.08 -1.08
N ALA A 500 7.59 -23.22 -0.43
CA ALA A 500 6.63 -24.30 -0.31
C ALA A 500 5.40 -23.89 0.50
N ALA A 501 5.59 -23.15 1.59
CA ALA A 501 4.50 -22.58 2.39
C ALA A 501 3.66 -21.60 1.59
N LEU A 502 4.28 -20.71 0.83
CA LEU A 502 3.57 -19.77 -0.04
C LEU A 502 2.77 -20.50 -1.13
N ALA A 503 3.36 -21.52 -1.78
CA ALA A 503 2.67 -22.35 -2.76
C ALA A 503 1.47 -23.10 -2.13
N ALA A 504 1.64 -23.66 -0.93
CA ALA A 504 0.56 -24.31 -0.20
C ALA A 504 -0.55 -23.31 0.18
N LEU A 505 -0.20 -22.11 0.64
CA LEU A 505 -1.18 -21.05 0.89
C LEU A 505 -1.92 -20.64 -0.38
N ALA A 506 -1.25 -20.56 -1.54
CA ALA A 506 -1.90 -20.28 -2.82
C ALA A 506 -2.94 -21.35 -3.20
N LEU A 507 -2.60 -22.64 -3.02
CA LEU A 507 -3.53 -23.75 -3.28
C LEU A 507 -4.76 -23.71 -2.34
N LEU A 508 -4.58 -23.26 -1.10
CA LEU A 508 -5.64 -23.23 -0.09
C LEU A 508 -6.43 -21.91 -0.08
N ALA A 509 -5.87 -20.80 -0.57
CA ALA A 509 -6.49 -19.48 -0.60
C ALA A 509 -7.94 -19.47 -1.10
N PRO A 510 -8.33 -20.18 -2.19
CA PRO A 510 -9.69 -20.16 -2.72
C PRO A 510 -10.68 -21.09 -2.00
N LEU A 511 -10.33 -21.69 -0.86
CA LEU A 511 -11.16 -22.67 -0.14
C LEU A 511 -11.71 -22.13 1.18
N ASP A 512 -12.97 -22.44 1.46
CA ASP A 512 -13.69 -21.92 2.63
C ASP A 512 -13.52 -22.81 3.86
N GLU A 513 -13.50 -24.13 3.65
CA GLU A 513 -13.55 -25.15 4.72
C GLU A 513 -12.19 -25.45 5.36
N VAL A 514 -11.12 -24.80 4.92
CA VAL A 514 -9.77 -25.07 5.43
C VAL A 514 -9.59 -24.44 6.81
N PRO A 515 -9.26 -25.22 7.86
CA PRO A 515 -9.09 -24.69 9.21
C PRO A 515 -8.03 -23.59 9.26
N MET A 516 -8.34 -22.49 9.96
CA MET A 516 -7.40 -21.37 10.12
C MET A 516 -6.07 -21.78 10.77
N GLN A 517 -6.06 -22.82 11.61
CA GLN A 517 -4.82 -23.30 12.22
C GLN A 517 -3.82 -23.84 11.18
N VAL A 518 -4.29 -24.52 10.14
CA VAL A 518 -3.45 -25.02 9.03
C VAL A 518 -2.81 -23.84 8.29
N ARG A 519 -3.63 -22.83 7.95
CA ARG A 519 -3.18 -21.60 7.29
C ARG A 519 -2.16 -20.84 8.12
N ARG A 520 -2.37 -20.74 9.43
CA ARG A 520 -1.42 -20.12 10.39
C ARG A 520 -0.10 -20.86 10.46
N ASP A 521 -0.15 -22.20 10.49
CA ASP A 521 1.06 -23.03 10.54
C ASP A 521 1.91 -22.83 9.27
N LEU A 522 1.28 -22.77 8.10
CA LEU A 522 1.94 -22.46 6.84
C LEU A 522 2.48 -21.01 6.84
N LEU A 523 1.69 -20.05 7.29
CA LEU A 523 2.12 -18.65 7.37
C LEU A 523 3.35 -18.47 8.27
N ARG A 524 3.48 -19.21 9.38
CA ARG A 524 4.68 -19.16 10.24
C ARG A 524 5.96 -19.62 9.54
N ALA A 525 5.85 -20.42 8.48
CA ALA A 525 7.00 -20.87 7.70
C ALA A 525 7.46 -19.82 6.67
N VAL A 526 6.69 -18.76 6.45
CA VAL A 526 7.07 -17.61 5.60
C VAL A 526 7.66 -16.52 6.50
N PRO A 527 8.96 -16.18 6.35
CA PRO A 527 9.60 -15.15 7.17
C PRO A 527 9.02 -13.76 6.90
N GLU A 528 9.21 -12.86 7.86
CA GLU A 528 8.93 -11.44 7.68
C GLU A 528 9.83 -10.88 6.54
N GLY A 529 9.22 -10.20 5.56
CA GLY A 529 9.90 -9.72 4.36
C GLY A 529 8.92 -9.44 3.21
N ASP A 530 9.44 -9.28 2.00
CA ASP A 530 8.67 -8.81 0.83
C ASP A 530 7.44 -9.69 0.50
N ARG A 531 7.56 -11.01 0.68
CA ARG A 531 6.47 -11.96 0.39
C ARG A 531 5.50 -12.18 1.55
N ARG A 532 5.72 -11.52 2.69
CA ARG A 532 4.89 -11.72 3.88
C ARG A 532 3.46 -11.23 3.68
N SER A 533 3.30 -10.05 3.07
CA SER A 533 1.97 -9.47 2.82
C SER A 533 1.15 -10.36 1.87
N LEU A 534 1.78 -10.90 0.81
CA LEU A 534 1.16 -11.90 -0.06
C LEU A 534 0.74 -13.17 0.70
N ALA A 535 1.62 -13.70 1.57
CA ALA A 535 1.30 -14.89 2.35
C ALA A 535 0.12 -14.65 3.32
N GLU A 536 0.08 -13.49 3.98
CA GLU A 536 -1.05 -13.08 4.84
C GLU A 536 -2.35 -12.97 4.04
N PHE A 537 -2.30 -12.29 2.88
CA PHE A 537 -3.42 -12.21 1.94
C PHE A 537 -3.96 -13.60 1.57
N LEU A 538 -3.10 -14.51 1.09
CA LEU A 538 -3.48 -15.87 0.71
C LEU A 538 -4.02 -16.68 1.91
N ALA A 539 -3.47 -16.45 3.11
CA ALA A 539 -3.90 -17.14 4.31
C ALA A 539 -5.34 -16.79 4.69
N VAL A 540 -5.74 -15.52 4.62
CA VAL A 540 -7.05 -15.06 5.12
C VAL A 540 -8.08 -14.74 4.04
N PHE A 541 -7.73 -14.78 2.75
CA PHE A 541 -8.60 -14.36 1.64
C PHE A 541 -10.06 -14.84 1.77
N ARG A 542 -10.31 -16.17 1.78
CA ARG A 542 -11.66 -16.75 2.00
C ARG A 542 -12.10 -16.83 3.47
N PRO A 543 -11.23 -17.15 4.44
CA PRO A 543 -11.62 -17.13 5.85
C PRO A 543 -12.13 -15.79 6.38
N ALA A 544 -11.73 -14.67 5.76
CA ALA A 544 -12.24 -13.34 6.10
C ALA A 544 -13.74 -13.17 5.78
N VAL A 545 -14.30 -13.99 4.88
CA VAL A 545 -15.71 -13.91 4.45
C VAL A 545 -16.56 -15.11 4.88
N ALA A 546 -16.02 -16.34 4.88
CA ALA A 546 -16.84 -17.55 4.97
C ALA A 546 -16.69 -18.35 6.28
N SER A 547 -15.82 -17.94 7.20
CA SER A 547 -15.56 -18.69 8.44
C SER A 547 -16.60 -18.39 9.52
N GLU A 548 -17.06 -19.42 10.25
CA GLU A 548 -17.85 -19.23 11.49
C GLU A 548 -17.10 -18.40 12.55
N HIS A 549 -15.77 -18.49 12.56
CA HIS A 549 -14.90 -17.80 13.50
C HIS A 549 -13.73 -17.16 12.75
N PRO A 550 -13.97 -16.05 12.02
CA PRO A 550 -12.96 -15.46 11.17
C PRO A 550 -11.81 -14.88 12.01
N PRO A 551 -10.57 -14.91 11.49
CA PRO A 551 -9.40 -14.41 12.20
C PRO A 551 -9.51 -12.90 12.46
N ASN A 552 -8.91 -12.41 13.55
CA ASN A 552 -8.81 -10.96 13.80
C ASN A 552 -7.94 -10.30 12.71
N PRO A 553 -8.46 -9.29 11.97
CA PRO A 553 -7.73 -8.59 10.91
C PRO A 553 -6.43 -7.91 11.34
N GLU A 554 -6.29 -7.50 12.60
CA GLU A 554 -5.08 -6.84 13.10
C GLU A 554 -3.83 -7.71 12.98
N HIS A 555 -3.98 -9.04 12.99
CA HIS A 555 -2.89 -9.99 12.83
C HIS A 555 -2.53 -10.29 11.36
N TYR A 556 -3.31 -9.78 10.40
CA TYR A 556 -3.15 -10.08 8.97
C TYR A 556 -3.31 -8.81 8.12
N PRO A 557 -2.51 -7.76 8.36
CA PRO A 557 -2.60 -6.50 7.61
C PRO A 557 -2.29 -6.69 6.11
N GLY A 558 -1.62 -7.78 5.73
CA GLY A 558 -1.32 -8.12 4.34
C GLY A 558 -2.55 -8.22 3.44
N LEU A 559 -3.74 -8.59 3.94
CA LEU A 559 -4.94 -8.65 3.10
C LEU A 559 -5.25 -7.28 2.47
N ALA A 560 -5.37 -6.22 3.29
CA ALA A 560 -5.68 -4.88 2.79
C ALA A 560 -4.56 -4.34 1.90
N ARG A 561 -3.29 -4.51 2.30
CA ARG A 561 -2.12 -4.05 1.52
C ARG A 561 -2.08 -4.69 0.13
N GLU A 562 -2.32 -5.98 0.05
CA GLU A 562 -2.29 -6.74 -1.20
C GLU A 562 -3.47 -6.46 -2.12
N LEU A 563 -4.65 -6.15 -1.55
CA LEU A 563 -5.80 -5.66 -2.31
C LEU A 563 -5.53 -4.28 -2.89
N VAL A 564 -5.03 -3.33 -2.09
CA VAL A 564 -4.64 -1.98 -2.56
C VAL A 564 -3.59 -2.09 -3.67
N ARG A 565 -2.55 -2.92 -3.48
CA ARG A 565 -1.50 -3.13 -4.48
C ARG A 565 -2.07 -3.61 -5.82
N ARG A 566 -2.94 -4.62 -5.80
CA ARG A 566 -3.59 -5.18 -7.00
C ARG A 566 -4.53 -4.20 -7.70
N LEU A 567 -5.23 -3.37 -6.93
CA LEU A 567 -6.09 -2.31 -7.44
C LEU A 567 -5.27 -1.22 -8.13
N GLN A 568 -4.20 -0.76 -7.50
CA GLN A 568 -3.28 0.23 -8.07
C GLN A 568 -2.59 -0.27 -9.34
N SER A 569 -2.18 -1.54 -9.38
CA SER A 569 -1.59 -2.16 -10.58
C SER A 569 -2.62 -2.54 -11.64
N ARG A 570 -3.93 -2.45 -11.34
CA ARG A 570 -5.04 -2.86 -12.22
C ARG A 570 -4.89 -4.28 -12.77
N THR A 571 -4.33 -5.19 -11.98
CA THR A 571 -4.09 -6.59 -12.40
C THR A 571 -5.32 -7.48 -12.24
N VAL A 572 -6.37 -7.00 -11.59
CA VAL A 572 -7.59 -7.75 -11.27
C VAL A 572 -8.81 -6.99 -11.79
N PRO A 573 -9.76 -7.62 -12.52
CA PRO A 573 -10.94 -6.95 -13.05
C PRO A 573 -11.85 -6.41 -11.93
N ALA A 574 -12.56 -5.32 -12.22
CA ALA A 574 -13.45 -4.67 -11.27
C ALA A 574 -14.51 -5.63 -10.70
N GLU A 575 -15.12 -6.49 -11.55
CA GLU A 575 -16.18 -7.40 -11.11
C GLU A 575 -15.70 -8.42 -10.06
N ALA A 576 -14.45 -8.88 -10.16
CA ALA A 576 -13.88 -9.82 -9.21
C ALA A 576 -13.65 -9.18 -7.83
N VAL A 577 -13.19 -7.93 -7.81
CA VAL A 577 -13.04 -7.17 -6.57
C VAL A 577 -14.40 -6.84 -5.98
N ASP A 578 -15.35 -6.37 -6.78
CA ASP A 578 -16.67 -5.97 -6.31
C ASP A 578 -17.42 -7.17 -5.73
N SER A 579 -17.33 -8.34 -6.38
CA SER A 579 -17.89 -9.59 -5.85
C SER A 579 -17.30 -9.95 -4.49
N TYR A 580 -15.98 -9.82 -4.33
CA TYR A 580 -15.33 -10.11 -3.05
C TYR A 580 -15.70 -9.11 -1.96
N LEU A 581 -15.72 -7.81 -2.27
CA LEU A 581 -16.16 -6.79 -1.33
C LEU A 581 -17.63 -7.01 -0.92
N GLN A 582 -18.48 -7.45 -1.85
CA GLN A 582 -19.87 -7.81 -1.57
C GLN A 582 -19.96 -9.03 -0.64
N GLU A 583 -19.15 -10.07 -0.86
CA GLU A 583 -19.05 -11.19 0.08
C GLU A 583 -18.59 -10.73 1.49
N VAL A 584 -17.59 -9.83 1.58
CA VAL A 584 -17.14 -9.27 2.87
C VAL A 584 -18.24 -8.46 3.55
N ALA A 585 -19.00 -7.67 2.80
CA ALA A 585 -20.11 -6.88 3.35
C ALA A 585 -21.21 -7.80 3.90
N LEU A 586 -21.60 -8.83 3.13
CA LEU A 586 -22.71 -9.71 3.48
C LEU A 586 -22.37 -10.77 4.55
N GLN A 587 -21.15 -11.32 4.52
CA GLN A 587 -20.77 -12.49 5.32
C GLN A 587 -19.58 -12.24 6.25
N GLY A 588 -18.76 -11.23 5.97
CA GLY A 588 -17.61 -10.87 6.79
C GLY A 588 -18.01 -10.25 8.13
N THR A 589 -17.09 -10.26 9.09
CA THR A 589 -17.31 -9.56 10.38
C THR A 589 -17.13 -8.05 10.23
N SER A 590 -17.78 -7.30 11.13
CA SER A 590 -17.61 -5.84 11.22
C SER A 590 -16.15 -5.40 11.41
N GLN A 591 -15.31 -6.25 12.02
CA GLN A 591 -13.87 -6.01 12.12
C GLN A 591 -13.19 -6.05 10.75
N TRP A 592 -13.49 -7.04 9.90
CA TRP A 592 -12.95 -7.13 8.54
C TRP A 592 -13.46 -6.02 7.64
N GLN A 593 -14.76 -5.71 7.70
CA GLN A 593 -15.34 -4.58 6.96
C GLN A 593 -14.60 -3.28 7.28
N ARG A 594 -14.39 -3.02 8.59
CA ARG A 594 -13.64 -1.86 9.06
C ARG A 594 -12.17 -1.90 8.66
N ALA A 595 -11.51 -3.06 8.75
CA ALA A 595 -10.10 -3.18 8.38
C ALA A 595 -9.85 -2.90 6.90
N LEU A 596 -10.77 -3.30 6.00
CA LEU A 596 -10.67 -2.95 4.58
C LEU A 596 -10.93 -1.46 4.33
N ALA A 597 -11.91 -0.88 5.02
CA ALA A 597 -12.25 0.55 4.89
C ALA A 597 -11.17 1.48 5.49
N ASP A 598 -10.58 1.13 6.64
CA ASP A 598 -9.47 1.87 7.24
C ASP A 598 -8.13 1.57 6.53
N GLY A 599 -8.01 0.41 5.88
CA GLY A 599 -6.86 0.01 5.07
C GLY A 599 -6.75 0.68 3.70
N GLY A 600 -7.71 1.53 3.32
CA GLY A 600 -7.71 2.28 2.05
C GLY A 600 -8.15 1.47 0.83
N VAL A 601 -8.76 0.29 1.03
CA VAL A 601 -9.15 -0.60 -0.08
C VAL A 601 -10.27 0.01 -0.91
N LEU A 602 -11.24 0.67 -0.25
CA LEU A 602 -12.39 1.27 -0.93
C LEU A 602 -11.95 2.48 -1.77
N GLU A 603 -11.07 3.31 -1.23
CA GLU A 603 -10.46 4.44 -1.92
C GLU A 603 -9.67 3.97 -3.15
N ALA A 604 -8.77 2.98 -2.97
CA ALA A 604 -8.01 2.40 -4.07
C ALA A 604 -8.92 1.79 -5.15
N ARG A 605 -10.07 1.21 -4.76
CA ARG A 605 -11.06 0.66 -5.70
C ARG A 605 -11.74 1.76 -6.52
N VAL A 606 -12.10 2.88 -5.89
CA VAL A 606 -12.71 4.03 -6.59
C VAL A 606 -11.69 4.74 -7.48
N GLU A 607 -10.43 4.87 -7.06
CA GLU A 607 -9.35 5.43 -7.90
C GLU A 607 -9.06 4.55 -9.13
N ALA A 608 -9.08 3.23 -8.96
CA ALA A 608 -8.75 2.30 -10.03
C ALA A 608 -9.82 2.25 -11.13
N TYR A 609 -11.11 2.17 -10.76
CA TYR A 609 -12.21 1.92 -11.71
C TYR A 609 -13.40 2.87 -11.60
N GLY A 610 -13.32 3.91 -10.77
CA GLY A 610 -14.43 4.83 -10.53
C GLY A 610 -15.50 4.26 -9.60
N LEU A 611 -16.50 5.10 -9.34
CA LEU A 611 -17.71 4.74 -8.58
C LEU A 611 -18.54 3.69 -9.36
N PRO A 612 -18.82 2.52 -8.76
CA PRO A 612 -19.70 1.53 -9.37
C PRO A 612 -21.18 1.95 -9.28
N GLU A 613 -22.04 1.24 -9.99
CA GLU A 613 -23.50 1.41 -9.95
C GLU A 613 -24.19 0.23 -9.25
N GLY A 614 -25.49 0.39 -8.93
CA GLY A 614 -26.32 -0.68 -8.37
C GLY A 614 -25.80 -1.25 -7.05
N ASP A 615 -25.87 -2.58 -6.90
CA ASP A 615 -25.53 -3.30 -5.67
C ASP A 615 -24.07 -3.14 -5.24
N ALA A 616 -23.16 -2.91 -6.20
CA ALA A 616 -21.75 -2.67 -5.91
C ALA A 616 -21.53 -1.31 -5.22
N LEU A 617 -22.33 -0.29 -5.55
CA LEU A 617 -22.32 0.99 -4.83
C LEU A 617 -22.82 0.81 -3.40
N ASP A 618 -23.93 0.08 -3.24
CA ASP A 618 -24.52 -0.18 -1.92
C ASP A 618 -23.54 -0.94 -1.02
N THR A 619 -22.81 -1.90 -1.59
CA THR A 619 -21.71 -2.61 -0.93
C THR A 619 -20.61 -1.66 -0.46
N LEU A 620 -20.13 -0.76 -1.31
CA LEU A 620 -19.09 0.21 -0.92
C LEU A 620 -19.58 1.13 0.21
N ILE A 621 -20.83 1.57 0.15
CA ILE A 621 -21.44 2.40 1.18
C ILE A 621 -21.52 1.63 2.51
N GLU A 622 -21.96 0.37 2.47
CA GLU A 622 -22.03 -0.49 3.66
C GLU A 622 -20.66 -0.70 4.30
N LEU A 623 -19.64 -1.06 3.51
CA LEU A 623 -18.28 -1.23 4.02
C LEU A 623 -17.72 0.06 4.61
N ALA A 624 -17.95 1.20 3.97
CA ALA A 624 -17.51 2.49 4.47
C ALA A 624 -18.22 2.92 5.76
N ARG A 625 -19.47 2.46 5.99
CA ARG A 625 -20.21 2.65 7.25
C ARG A 625 -19.62 1.88 8.43
N ALA A 626 -18.80 0.86 8.19
CA ALA A 626 -18.11 0.14 9.26
C ALA A 626 -17.11 1.04 10.03
N VAL A 627 -16.67 2.14 9.42
CA VAL A 627 -15.87 3.17 10.08
C VAL A 627 -16.77 4.11 10.87
N PRO A 628 -16.55 4.30 12.19
CA PRO A 628 -17.43 5.10 13.04
C PRO A 628 -17.58 6.55 12.60
N ASN A 629 -18.70 7.15 13.02
CA ASN A 629 -18.98 8.58 12.87
C ASN A 629 -18.99 9.11 11.42
N GLY A 630 -19.20 8.23 10.43
CA GLY A 630 -19.26 8.60 9.02
C GLY A 630 -17.92 8.92 8.38
N GLU A 631 -16.79 8.68 9.08
CA GLU A 631 -15.47 9.05 8.59
C GLU A 631 -15.11 8.32 7.29
N GLY A 632 -15.34 7.00 7.20
CA GLY A 632 -15.06 6.22 5.99
C GLY A 632 -15.86 6.70 4.78
N LEU A 633 -17.16 6.94 4.96
CA LEU A 633 -18.01 7.52 3.91
C LEU A 633 -17.55 8.92 3.50
N ASN A 634 -17.13 9.76 4.45
CA ASN A 634 -16.61 11.08 4.11
C ASN A 634 -15.27 11.05 3.37
N ARG A 635 -14.40 10.06 3.64
CA ARG A 635 -13.17 9.85 2.85
C ARG A 635 -13.52 9.50 1.40
N LEU A 636 -14.40 8.53 1.19
CA LEU A 636 -14.87 8.18 -0.17
C LEU A 636 -15.56 9.35 -0.87
N ALA A 637 -16.46 10.05 -0.18
CA ALA A 637 -17.17 11.18 -0.74
C ALA A 637 -16.21 12.33 -1.11
N ARG A 638 -15.16 12.58 -0.32
CA ARG A 638 -14.11 13.55 -0.66
C ARG A 638 -13.35 13.11 -1.92
N LEU A 639 -12.92 11.86 -1.99
CA LEU A 639 -12.19 11.33 -3.15
C LEU A 639 -13.00 11.49 -4.45
N VAL A 640 -14.30 11.18 -4.40
CA VAL A 640 -15.23 11.32 -5.53
C VAL A 640 -15.46 12.79 -5.88
N GLU A 641 -15.61 13.67 -4.89
CA GLU A 641 -15.70 15.12 -5.12
C GLU A 641 -14.46 15.66 -5.85
N ASP A 642 -13.27 15.18 -5.48
CA ASP A 642 -11.99 15.56 -6.07
C ASP A 642 -11.76 14.95 -7.48
N THR A 643 -12.56 13.95 -7.87
CA THR A 643 -12.47 13.24 -9.15
C THR A 643 -13.80 13.37 -9.93
N PRO A 644 -14.02 14.47 -10.68
CA PRO A 644 -15.33 14.77 -11.27
C PRO A 644 -15.85 13.72 -12.26
N ASP A 645 -14.95 13.03 -12.96
CA ASP A 645 -15.30 11.95 -13.90
C ASP A 645 -15.63 10.62 -13.19
N SER A 646 -15.50 10.57 -11.86
CA SER A 646 -15.78 9.36 -11.08
C SER A 646 -17.28 9.28 -10.76
N GLY A 647 -17.99 8.43 -11.50
CA GLY A 647 -19.41 8.13 -11.32
C GLY A 647 -20.38 9.11 -11.99
N THR A 648 -21.62 8.67 -12.17
CA THR A 648 -22.72 9.51 -12.65
C THR A 648 -23.22 10.46 -11.56
N PRO A 649 -23.88 11.59 -11.89
CA PRO A 649 -24.46 12.48 -10.88
C PRO A 649 -25.33 11.74 -9.86
N HIS A 650 -26.11 10.76 -10.31
CA HIS A 650 -26.97 9.95 -9.43
C HIS A 650 -26.16 9.09 -8.44
N THR A 651 -25.10 8.40 -8.88
CA THR A 651 -24.25 7.61 -7.96
C THR A 651 -23.51 8.48 -6.93
N ARG A 652 -23.06 9.67 -7.37
CA ARG A 652 -22.41 10.66 -6.50
C ARG A 652 -23.38 11.19 -5.45
N GLU A 653 -24.60 11.54 -5.86
CA GLU A 653 -25.68 11.97 -4.98
C GLU A 653 -25.93 10.94 -3.87
N ARG A 654 -26.13 9.67 -4.24
CA ARG A 654 -26.35 8.57 -3.28
C ARG A 654 -25.22 8.43 -2.26
N LEU A 655 -23.96 8.51 -2.70
CA LEU A 655 -22.81 8.45 -1.79
C LEU A 655 -22.79 9.66 -0.83
N PHE A 656 -23.06 10.86 -1.34
CA PHE A 656 -23.05 12.09 -0.54
C PHE A 656 -24.18 12.13 0.48
N GLU A 657 -25.38 11.66 0.11
CA GLU A 657 -26.51 11.46 1.02
C GLU A 657 -26.14 10.46 2.13
N ALA A 658 -25.59 9.30 1.77
CA ALA A 658 -25.16 8.30 2.74
C ALA A 658 -24.09 8.84 3.71
N ALA A 659 -23.11 9.60 3.20
CA ALA A 659 -22.07 10.24 4.02
C ALA A 659 -22.67 11.25 5.00
N PHE A 660 -23.66 12.03 4.57
CA PHE A 660 -24.33 13.01 5.42
C PHE A 660 -25.14 12.36 6.53
N GLU A 661 -25.93 11.33 6.21
CA GLU A 661 -26.71 10.57 7.19
C GLU A 661 -25.82 9.92 8.27
N ALA A 662 -24.76 9.24 7.84
CA ALA A 662 -23.84 8.54 8.74
C ALA A 662 -23.06 9.49 9.66
N SER A 663 -22.86 10.73 9.23
CA SER A 663 -22.08 11.74 9.96
C SER A 663 -22.90 12.51 11.01
N SER A 664 -24.22 12.31 11.07
CA SER A 664 -25.18 13.10 11.88
C SER A 664 -24.80 13.30 13.36
N LYS A 665 -24.02 12.40 13.96
CA LYS A 665 -23.58 12.45 15.36
C LYS A 665 -22.25 13.16 15.60
N ASN A 666 -21.48 13.49 14.56
CA ASN A 666 -20.18 14.14 14.68
C ASN A 666 -20.19 15.51 14.01
N ARG A 667 -19.95 16.58 14.79
CA ARG A 667 -20.01 17.97 14.32
C ARG A 667 -19.22 18.22 13.03
N ASN A 668 -17.97 17.76 12.98
CA ASN A 668 -17.07 18.06 11.86
C ASN A 668 -17.43 17.25 10.63
N GLN A 669 -17.65 15.94 10.81
CA GLN A 669 -18.03 15.05 9.71
C GLN A 669 -19.40 15.44 9.12
N ALA A 670 -20.37 15.82 9.97
CA ALA A 670 -21.70 16.25 9.52
C ALA A 670 -21.63 17.56 8.72
N ARG A 671 -20.79 18.51 9.15
CA ARG A 671 -20.58 19.77 8.44
C ARG A 671 -20.00 19.52 7.06
N ASP A 672 -18.92 18.74 6.97
CA ASP A 672 -18.23 18.51 5.70
C ASP A 672 -19.12 17.76 4.71
N ALA A 673 -19.85 16.73 5.19
CA ALA A 673 -20.80 16.00 4.37
C ALA A 673 -21.98 16.87 3.90
N PHE A 674 -22.53 17.72 4.78
CA PHE A 674 -23.60 18.67 4.44
C PHE A 674 -23.17 19.62 3.32
N LEU A 675 -22.01 20.28 3.49
CA LEU A 675 -21.51 21.25 2.52
C LEU A 675 -21.21 20.59 1.16
N ARG A 676 -20.71 19.34 1.16
CA ARG A 676 -20.48 18.57 -0.07
C ARG A 676 -21.78 18.27 -0.81
N LEU A 677 -22.79 17.77 -0.09
CA LEU A 677 -24.09 17.48 -0.68
C LEU A 677 -24.77 18.77 -1.16
N LEU A 678 -24.65 19.88 -0.41
CA LEU A 678 -25.16 21.18 -0.82
C LEU A 678 -24.51 21.66 -2.13
N ARG A 679 -23.18 21.56 -2.26
CA ARG A 679 -22.48 21.90 -3.52
C ARG A 679 -22.98 21.04 -4.68
N HIS A 680 -23.16 19.74 -4.47
CA HIS A 680 -23.72 18.86 -5.49
C HIS A 680 -25.15 19.26 -5.88
N ALA A 681 -26.00 19.56 -4.89
CA ALA A 681 -27.38 20.01 -5.09
C ALA A 681 -27.47 21.36 -5.82
N GLN A 682 -26.54 22.29 -5.58
CA GLN A 682 -26.49 23.58 -6.27
C GLN A 682 -26.26 23.41 -7.78
N VAL A 683 -25.48 22.41 -8.18
CA VAL A 683 -25.16 22.13 -9.59
C VAL A 683 -26.23 21.28 -10.26
N HIS A 684 -26.76 20.26 -9.58
CA HIS A 684 -27.56 19.22 -10.23
C HIS A 684 -29.04 19.20 -9.84
N TRP A 685 -29.47 19.87 -8.77
CA TRP A 685 -30.86 19.85 -8.35
C TRP A 685 -31.62 21.09 -8.81
N GLU A 686 -32.90 20.89 -9.14
CA GLU A 686 -33.84 21.99 -9.31
C GLU A 686 -33.96 22.80 -8.02
N GLN A 687 -34.15 24.11 -8.15
CA GLN A 687 -34.21 25.04 -7.02
C GLN A 687 -35.29 24.67 -5.99
N ALA A 688 -36.46 24.21 -6.44
CA ALA A 688 -37.55 23.79 -5.54
C ALA A 688 -37.16 22.56 -4.69
N ARG A 689 -36.53 21.55 -5.31
CA ARG A 689 -36.01 20.36 -4.61
C ARG A 689 -34.95 20.75 -3.59
N ARG A 690 -33.98 21.58 -4.00
CA ARG A 690 -32.91 22.07 -3.14
C ARG A 690 -33.46 22.84 -1.93
N ARG A 691 -34.37 23.78 -2.14
CA ARG A 691 -35.04 24.53 -1.05
C ARG A 691 -35.77 23.61 -0.07
N GLY A 692 -36.54 22.65 -0.58
CA GLY A 692 -37.26 21.69 0.24
C GLY A 692 -36.31 20.84 1.10
N TRP A 693 -35.20 20.36 0.52
CA TRP A 693 -34.18 19.61 1.25
C TRP A 693 -33.50 20.45 2.33
N ILE A 694 -33.05 21.68 2.03
CA ILE A 694 -32.42 22.56 3.02
C ILE A 694 -33.38 22.86 4.17
N ALA A 695 -34.66 23.12 3.87
CA ALA A 695 -35.69 23.36 4.89
C ALA A 695 -35.84 22.18 5.87
N GLN A 696 -35.78 20.95 5.38
CA GLN A 696 -35.80 19.75 6.22
C GLN A 696 -34.57 19.68 7.16
N GLN A 697 -33.40 20.12 6.66
CA GLN A 697 -32.17 20.12 7.45
C GLN A 697 -32.14 21.21 8.53
N CYS A 698 -32.98 22.25 8.45
CA CYS A 698 -33.14 23.22 9.53
C CYS A 698 -33.65 22.56 10.84
N GLY A 699 -34.42 21.48 10.73
CA GLY A 699 -34.99 20.76 11.88
C GLY A 699 -34.23 19.51 12.31
N SER A 700 -33.24 19.06 11.55
CA SER A 700 -32.64 17.72 11.71
C SER A 700 -31.11 17.73 11.76
N GLY A 701 -30.52 16.75 12.46
CA GLY A 701 -29.07 16.61 12.60
C GLY A 701 -28.43 17.45 13.73
N HIS A 702 -27.10 17.56 13.69
CA HIS A 702 -26.32 18.27 14.69
C HIS A 702 -26.62 19.79 14.68
N SER A 703 -26.56 20.46 15.84
CA SER A 703 -26.95 21.89 15.95
C SER A 703 -26.22 22.81 14.96
N HIS A 704 -24.92 22.60 14.78
CA HIS A 704 -24.10 23.33 13.81
C HIS A 704 -24.61 23.18 12.36
N THR A 705 -25.04 21.98 11.97
CA THR A 705 -25.62 21.72 10.64
C THR A 705 -26.98 22.39 10.51
N ARG A 706 -27.83 22.35 11.55
CA ARG A 706 -29.14 23.03 11.55
C ARG A 706 -29.00 24.54 11.39
N ILE A 707 -28.02 25.15 12.05
CA ILE A 707 -27.72 26.58 11.93
C ILE A 707 -27.25 26.89 10.50
N LEU A 708 -26.30 26.12 9.94
CA LEU A 708 -25.86 26.27 8.55
C LEU A 708 -27.04 26.13 7.58
N ALA A 709 -27.86 25.09 7.72
CA ALA A 709 -29.04 24.87 6.90
C ALA A 709 -30.03 26.04 7.01
N SER A 710 -30.22 26.62 8.20
CA SER A 710 -31.12 27.77 8.39
C SER A 710 -30.59 29.03 7.70
N ILE A 711 -29.26 29.24 7.69
CA ILE A 711 -28.62 30.35 6.96
C ILE A 711 -28.79 30.15 5.46
N GLU A 712 -28.50 28.95 4.95
CA GLU A 712 -28.63 28.62 3.53
C GLU A 712 -30.10 28.66 3.07
N TYR A 713 -31.04 28.24 3.92
CA TYR A 713 -32.48 28.32 3.65
C TYR A 713 -32.92 29.78 3.50
N ALA A 714 -32.59 30.63 4.47
CA ALA A 714 -32.90 32.05 4.40
C ALA A 714 -32.26 32.69 3.17
N THR A 715 -31.03 32.31 2.84
CA THR A 715 -30.30 32.78 1.65
C THR A 715 -31.01 32.41 0.35
N GLU A 716 -31.42 31.15 0.19
CA GLU A 716 -32.18 30.68 -0.99
C GLU A 716 -33.56 31.34 -1.10
N MET A 717 -34.14 31.72 0.04
CA MET A 717 -35.40 32.43 0.09
C MET A 717 -35.26 33.90 -0.29
N LEU A 718 -34.12 34.57 -0.06
CA LEU A 718 -33.94 36.01 -0.32
C LEU A 718 -34.47 36.48 -1.68
N GLU A 719 -34.32 35.70 -2.74
CA GLU A 719 -34.78 36.07 -4.07
C GLU A 719 -36.30 35.94 -4.27
N ALA A 720 -36.98 35.15 -3.43
CA ALA A 720 -38.40 34.84 -3.51
C ALA A 720 -39.26 35.55 -2.44
N LEU A 721 -38.67 36.36 -1.56
CA LEU A 721 -39.37 37.10 -0.52
C LEU A 721 -39.81 38.48 -1.04
N ASP A 722 -41.10 38.78 -0.91
CA ASP A 722 -41.71 40.03 -1.38
C ASP A 722 -42.16 40.95 -0.21
N SER A 723 -42.29 40.40 1.01
CA SER A 723 -42.72 41.16 2.19
C SER A 723 -41.85 40.90 3.44
N ALA A 724 -41.94 41.81 4.40
CA ALA A 724 -41.26 41.67 5.71
C ALA A 724 -41.79 40.47 6.53
N ASP A 725 -43.05 40.08 6.33
CA ASP A 725 -43.63 38.90 6.98
C ASP A 725 -43.05 37.60 6.42
N ASP A 726 -42.79 37.56 5.11
CA ASP A 726 -42.12 36.40 4.48
C ASP A 726 -40.68 36.26 4.99
N VAL A 727 -39.99 37.39 5.21
CA VAL A 727 -38.64 37.42 5.81
C VAL A 727 -38.64 36.85 7.21
N ALA A 728 -39.60 37.24 8.05
CA ALA A 728 -39.74 36.70 9.39
C ALA A 728 -39.98 35.19 9.37
N ALA A 729 -40.82 34.70 8.46
CA ALA A 729 -41.07 33.26 8.28
C ALA A 729 -39.82 32.50 7.82
N ALA A 730 -39.02 33.07 6.91
CA ALA A 730 -37.77 32.46 6.44
C ALA A 730 -36.66 32.43 7.50
N LEU A 731 -36.64 33.39 8.43
CA LEU A 731 -35.68 33.48 9.52
C LEU A 731 -36.07 32.69 10.78
N GLU A 732 -37.33 32.29 10.90
CA GLU A 732 -37.84 31.57 12.08
C GLU A 732 -37.03 30.30 12.43
N PRO A 733 -36.62 29.44 11.47
CA PRO A 733 -35.78 28.30 11.79
C PRO A 733 -34.39 28.70 12.33
N LEU A 734 -33.83 29.79 11.82
CA LEU A 734 -32.56 30.32 12.31
C LEU A 734 -32.71 30.84 13.73
N ARG A 735 -33.77 31.61 14.02
CA ARG A 735 -34.11 32.09 15.36
C ARG A 735 -34.20 30.94 16.36
N ALA A 736 -35.03 29.94 16.06
CA ALA A 736 -35.25 28.78 16.92
C ALA A 736 -33.96 27.96 17.17
N ASN A 737 -33.08 27.85 16.17
CA ASN A 737 -31.81 27.12 16.31
C ASN A 737 -30.73 27.90 17.07
N LEU A 738 -30.84 29.23 17.13
CA LEU A 738 -29.93 30.11 17.87
C LEU A 738 -30.35 30.26 19.35
N GLU A 739 -31.64 30.17 19.65
CA GLU A 739 -32.17 30.19 21.01
C GLU A 739 -31.47 29.14 21.91
N GLY A 740 -30.81 29.60 22.97
CA GLY A 740 -30.09 28.74 23.92
C GLY A 740 -28.72 28.20 23.46
N GLN A 741 -28.26 28.53 22.24
CA GLN A 741 -26.92 28.14 21.73
C GLN A 741 -25.92 29.31 21.64
N GLN A 742 -26.28 30.45 22.22
CA GLN A 742 -25.56 31.72 22.15
C GLN A 742 -24.09 31.64 22.60
N SER A 743 -23.76 30.82 23.60
CA SER A 743 -22.39 30.60 24.08
C SER A 743 -21.60 29.53 23.29
N LYS A 744 -22.27 28.82 22.36
CA LYS A 744 -21.70 27.74 21.54
C LYS A 744 -21.61 28.11 20.05
N LEU A 745 -22.08 29.31 19.68
CA LEU A 745 -21.95 29.81 18.32
C LEU A 745 -20.48 30.09 18.02
N ASP A 746 -19.95 29.40 17.02
CA ASP A 746 -18.61 29.66 16.51
C ASP A 746 -18.58 31.06 15.88
N LEU A 747 -17.49 31.81 16.05
CA LEU A 747 -17.31 33.16 15.50
C LEU A 747 -17.49 33.20 13.97
N SER A 748 -17.18 32.11 13.28
CA SER A 748 -17.40 31.99 11.84
C SER A 748 -18.89 31.96 11.46
N LEU A 749 -19.76 31.38 12.29
CA LEU A 749 -21.21 31.33 12.04
C LEU A 749 -21.89 32.65 12.40
N ALA A 750 -21.42 33.30 13.48
CA ALA A 750 -21.92 34.61 13.88
C ALA A 750 -21.80 35.67 12.77
N GLY A 751 -20.66 35.65 12.05
CA GLY A 751 -20.42 36.56 10.93
C GLY A 751 -21.37 36.36 9.74
N GLU A 752 -21.73 35.12 9.44
CA GLU A 752 -22.68 34.78 8.36
C GLU A 752 -24.11 35.25 8.67
N VAL A 753 -24.55 35.04 9.91
CA VAL A 753 -25.86 35.52 10.35
C VAL A 753 -25.92 37.04 10.33
N LEU A 754 -24.86 37.71 10.79
CA LEU A 754 -24.75 39.17 10.75
C LEU A 754 -24.84 39.72 9.32
N LEU A 755 -24.17 39.08 8.36
CA LEU A 755 -24.24 39.48 6.96
C LEU A 755 -25.67 39.34 6.41
N LEU A 756 -26.30 38.19 6.65
CA LEU A 756 -27.69 37.95 6.26
C LEU A 756 -28.63 39.00 6.86
N PHE A 757 -28.46 39.34 8.12
CA PHE A 757 -29.25 40.38 8.79
C PHE A 757 -29.03 41.77 8.17
N SER A 758 -27.79 42.10 7.80
CA SER A 758 -27.51 43.36 7.10
C SER A 758 -28.18 43.43 5.72
N GLU A 759 -28.19 42.35 4.95
CA GLU A 759 -28.86 42.30 3.64
C GLU A 759 -30.38 42.44 3.77
N LEU A 760 -30.96 41.80 4.79
CA LEU A 760 -32.38 41.90 5.05
C LEU A 760 -32.79 43.32 5.45
N ARG A 761 -31.99 44.00 6.28
CA ARG A 761 -32.20 45.41 6.63
C ARG A 761 -32.03 46.35 5.44
N GLU A 762 -31.02 46.13 4.60
CA GLU A 762 -30.79 46.94 3.40
C GLU A 762 -31.96 46.83 2.41
N ARG A 763 -32.50 45.62 2.23
CA ARG A 763 -33.56 45.38 1.25
C ARG A 763 -34.97 45.74 1.74
N PHE A 764 -35.28 45.51 3.01
CA PHE A 764 -36.64 45.63 3.55
C PHE A 764 -36.77 46.71 4.64
N GLY A 765 -35.69 47.41 4.97
CA GLY A 765 -35.63 48.47 5.98
C GLY A 765 -35.23 47.97 7.38
N GLU A 766 -34.87 48.93 8.24
CA GLU A 766 -34.48 48.66 9.64
C GLU A 766 -35.60 48.05 10.49
N ASP A 767 -36.86 48.18 10.06
CA ASP A 767 -38.05 47.72 10.77
C ASP A 767 -38.27 46.19 10.67
N VAL A 768 -37.45 45.46 9.89
CA VAL A 768 -37.49 44.00 9.83
C VAL A 768 -37.19 43.40 11.20
N ARG A 769 -38.08 42.51 11.67
CA ARG A 769 -37.87 41.76 12.92
C ARG A 769 -36.75 40.73 12.74
N LEU A 770 -35.57 41.06 13.25
CA LEU A 770 -34.42 40.16 13.27
C LEU A 770 -34.24 39.54 14.67
N PRO A 771 -33.79 38.28 14.76
CA PRO A 771 -33.41 37.65 16.02
C PRO A 771 -32.34 38.45 16.77
N GLU A 772 -32.53 38.68 18.07
CA GLU A 772 -31.47 39.23 18.92
C GLU A 772 -30.37 38.19 19.14
N LEU A 773 -29.19 38.48 18.62
CA LEU A 773 -27.98 37.71 18.85
C LEU A 773 -27.11 38.44 19.88
N PRO A 774 -26.71 37.80 20.98
CA PRO A 774 -25.63 38.30 21.82
C PRO A 774 -24.32 38.09 21.05
N LEU A 775 -24.04 39.02 20.15
CA LEU A 775 -22.75 39.11 19.50
C LEU A 775 -21.77 39.65 20.54
N PRO A 776 -20.52 39.17 20.60
CA PRO A 776 -19.49 39.86 21.36
C PRO A 776 -19.48 41.32 20.89
N GLU A 777 -19.59 42.26 21.83
CA GLU A 777 -19.49 43.70 21.51
C GLU A 777 -18.25 43.86 20.63
N ALA A 778 -18.46 44.32 19.40
CA ALA A 778 -17.35 44.71 18.56
C ALA A 778 -16.69 45.88 19.30
N GLU A 779 -15.52 45.65 19.91
CA GLU A 779 -14.66 46.74 20.32
C GLU A 779 -14.56 47.68 19.13
N ALA A 780 -14.97 48.94 19.34
CA ALA A 780 -14.84 49.96 18.32
C ALA A 780 -13.40 49.89 17.80
N PRO A 781 -13.17 49.74 16.48
CA PRO A 781 -11.82 49.57 15.99
C PRO A 781 -11.01 50.79 16.45
N ALA A 782 -10.01 50.56 17.30
CA ALA A 782 -8.96 51.54 17.50
C ALA A 782 -8.49 51.96 16.11
N GLU A 783 -8.36 53.27 15.85
CA GLU A 783 -8.05 53.86 14.53
C GLU A 783 -7.21 52.89 13.70
N ALA A 784 -7.87 52.20 12.77
CA ALA A 784 -7.25 51.10 12.07
C ALA A 784 -6.04 51.66 11.31
N PRO A 785 -4.86 51.02 11.40
CA PRO A 785 -3.70 51.46 10.63
C PRO A 785 -4.08 51.54 9.15
N ALA A 786 -3.51 52.51 8.42
CA ALA A 786 -3.78 52.68 7.00
C ALA A 786 -3.46 51.37 6.25
N LEU A 787 -4.50 50.66 5.81
CA LEU A 787 -4.37 49.38 5.11
C LEU A 787 -3.75 49.63 3.73
N ARG A 788 -2.70 48.89 3.39
CA ARG A 788 -2.12 48.98 2.04
C ARG A 788 -3.04 48.32 1.01
N PRO A 789 -3.13 48.86 -0.22
CA PRO A 789 -3.82 48.17 -1.31
C PRO A 789 -3.07 46.87 -1.64
N LEU A 790 -3.84 45.80 -1.90
CA LEU A 790 -3.31 44.46 -2.21
C LEU A 790 -3.90 43.98 -3.53
N ARG A 791 -3.14 43.17 -4.26
CA ARG A 791 -3.58 42.42 -5.43
C ARG A 791 -3.91 41.00 -5.01
N LEU A 792 -5.20 40.67 -4.95
CA LEU A 792 -5.70 39.43 -4.40
C LEU A 792 -6.27 38.55 -5.49
N LEU A 793 -5.91 37.28 -5.49
CA LEU A 793 -6.65 36.25 -6.22
C LEU A 793 -7.48 35.46 -5.19
N ILE A 794 -8.80 35.51 -5.30
CA ILE A 794 -9.70 34.76 -4.42
C ILE A 794 -10.22 33.55 -5.19
N VAL A 795 -10.11 32.37 -4.59
CA VAL A 795 -10.46 31.09 -5.20
C VAL A 795 -11.55 30.41 -4.37
N GLY A 796 -12.68 30.11 -5.00
CA GLY A 796 -13.84 29.47 -4.37
C GLY A 796 -14.86 30.47 -3.81
N GLY A 797 -15.69 30.00 -2.88
CA GLY A 797 -16.78 30.81 -2.30
C GLY A 797 -18.07 30.74 -3.10
N HIS A 798 -19.20 30.96 -2.43
CA HIS A 798 -20.51 31.05 -3.08
C HIS A 798 -20.72 32.43 -3.73
N GLN A 799 -21.65 32.52 -4.68
CA GLN A 799 -21.88 33.75 -5.47
C GLN A 799 -22.25 34.96 -4.61
N ARG A 800 -22.97 34.74 -3.50
CA ARG A 800 -23.30 35.78 -2.52
C ARG A 800 -22.04 36.30 -1.79
N LEU A 801 -21.10 35.43 -1.37
CA LEU A 801 -19.82 35.87 -0.80
C LEU A 801 -19.05 36.76 -1.78
N ARG A 802 -18.95 36.37 -3.05
CA ARG A 802 -18.34 37.20 -4.10
C ARG A 802 -19.06 38.54 -4.24
N ARG A 803 -20.39 38.54 -4.35
CA ARG A 803 -21.21 39.75 -4.52
C ARG A 803 -21.01 40.78 -3.40
N HIS A 804 -20.76 40.33 -2.17
CA HIS A 804 -20.69 41.20 -0.99
C HIS A 804 -19.27 41.51 -0.51
N ALA A 805 -18.32 40.59 -0.71
CA ALA A 805 -16.92 40.82 -0.36
C ALA A 805 -16.23 41.66 -1.43
N LEU A 806 -16.47 41.39 -2.73
CA LEU A 806 -15.76 42.04 -3.82
C LEU A 806 -15.89 43.58 -3.77
N PRO A 807 -17.10 44.18 -3.70
CA PRO A 807 -17.21 45.65 -3.66
C PRO A 807 -16.56 46.26 -2.41
N ARG A 808 -16.59 45.54 -1.28
CA ARG A 808 -16.01 45.99 -0.01
C ARG A 808 -14.48 45.90 0.01
N LEU A 809 -13.90 44.96 -0.74
CA LEU A 809 -12.46 44.84 -0.92
C LEU A 809 -11.97 45.91 -1.91
N GLU A 810 -12.71 46.14 -2.99
CA GLU A 810 -12.41 47.20 -3.97
C GLU A 810 -12.54 48.60 -3.37
N ALA A 811 -13.55 48.84 -2.53
CA ALA A 811 -13.72 50.10 -1.80
C ALA A 811 -12.57 50.39 -0.80
N ARG A 812 -11.90 49.34 -0.31
CA ARG A 812 -10.67 49.45 0.51
C ARG A 812 -9.40 49.65 -0.34
N GLY A 813 -9.52 49.71 -1.67
CA GLY A 813 -8.41 49.92 -2.60
C GLY A 813 -7.69 48.64 -3.04
N HIS A 814 -8.19 47.45 -2.71
CA HIS A 814 -7.61 46.19 -3.18
C HIS A 814 -8.03 45.90 -4.63
N GLN A 815 -7.11 45.34 -5.43
CA GLN A 815 -7.42 44.78 -6.74
C GLN A 815 -7.72 43.30 -6.59
N VAL A 816 -8.94 42.88 -6.90
CA VAL A 816 -9.38 41.51 -6.65
C VAL A 816 -9.75 40.81 -7.94
N GLN A 817 -9.10 39.68 -8.21
CA GLN A 817 -9.54 38.71 -9.20
C GLN A 817 -10.22 37.55 -8.46
N TRP A 818 -11.38 37.09 -8.94
CA TRP A 818 -12.16 36.04 -8.29
C TRP A 818 -12.37 34.87 -9.25
N LEU A 819 -11.96 33.67 -8.85
CA LEU A 819 -12.22 32.41 -9.55
C LEU A 819 -13.26 31.59 -8.79
N GLY A 820 -14.31 31.19 -9.50
CA GLY A 820 -15.33 30.29 -8.96
C GLY A 820 -14.78 28.88 -8.69
N PRO A 821 -15.53 28.03 -7.95
CA PRO A 821 -15.12 26.65 -7.67
C PRO A 821 -14.82 25.84 -8.94
N ASP A 822 -15.64 25.95 -9.99
CA ASP A 822 -15.48 25.20 -11.24
C ASP A 822 -14.31 25.72 -12.10
N GLU A 823 -14.12 27.03 -12.11
CA GLU A 823 -12.98 27.70 -12.77
C GLU A 823 -11.65 27.34 -12.10
N ALA A 824 -11.68 27.07 -10.79
CA ALA A 824 -10.52 26.60 -10.02
C ALA A 824 -10.20 25.11 -10.26
N VAL A 825 -11.18 24.32 -10.68
CA VAL A 825 -11.03 22.88 -10.96
C VAL A 825 -10.40 22.62 -12.33
N THR A 826 -10.54 23.52 -13.30
CA THR A 826 -9.96 23.36 -14.65
C THR A 826 -8.51 23.86 -14.69
N GLY A 827 -7.57 22.92 -14.80
CA GLY A 827 -6.16 23.07 -14.39
C GLY A 827 -5.28 24.09 -15.13
N SER A 828 -5.76 24.81 -16.14
CA SER A 828 -4.95 25.81 -16.86
C SER A 828 -5.13 27.24 -16.35
N GLN A 829 -6.33 27.61 -15.88
CA GLN A 829 -6.65 29.00 -15.54
C GLN A 829 -6.06 29.41 -14.18
N LEU A 830 -6.11 28.52 -13.20
CA LEU A 830 -5.68 28.82 -11.85
C LEU A 830 -4.14 28.99 -11.70
N PRO A 831 -3.29 28.15 -12.33
CA PRO A 831 -1.86 28.43 -12.41
C PRO A 831 -1.54 29.72 -13.17
N GLN A 832 -2.26 30.04 -14.25
CA GLN A 832 -2.07 31.30 -15.00
C GLN A 832 -2.46 32.53 -14.17
N ALA A 833 -3.60 32.47 -13.47
CA ALA A 833 -4.06 33.55 -12.60
C ALA A 833 -3.16 33.73 -11.37
N ALA A 834 -2.67 32.64 -10.78
CA ALA A 834 -1.74 32.67 -9.64
C ALA A 834 -0.30 33.06 -10.04
N ALA A 835 0.12 32.78 -11.28
CA ALA A 835 1.37 33.27 -11.87
C ALA A 835 1.29 34.77 -12.23
N GLY A 836 0.08 35.30 -12.38
CA GLY A 836 -0.17 36.73 -12.45
C GLY A 836 0.27 37.44 -11.16
N ALA A 837 0.62 38.72 -11.27
CA ALA A 837 1.26 39.52 -10.22
C ALA A 837 0.36 39.84 -8.99
N CYS A 838 -0.34 38.86 -8.43
CA CYS A 838 -1.05 38.97 -7.16
C CYS A 838 -0.10 38.78 -5.97
N ASP A 839 -0.35 39.55 -4.91
CA ASP A 839 0.37 39.50 -3.64
C ASP A 839 -0.01 38.24 -2.85
N TYR A 840 -1.31 37.90 -2.84
CA TYR A 840 -1.84 36.72 -2.13
C TYR A 840 -2.89 35.98 -2.95
N VAL A 841 -2.95 34.66 -2.75
CA VAL A 841 -4.01 33.78 -3.24
C VAL A 841 -4.82 33.28 -2.04
N LEU A 842 -6.05 33.75 -1.91
CA LEU A 842 -6.96 33.40 -0.82
C LEU A 842 -7.87 32.26 -1.25
N VAL A 843 -7.81 31.12 -0.56
CA VAL A 843 -8.60 29.93 -0.87
C VAL A 843 -9.71 29.77 0.16
N ILE A 844 -10.96 29.90 -0.27
CA ILE A 844 -12.13 29.76 0.61
C ILE A 844 -12.46 28.28 0.75
N THR A 845 -11.80 27.63 1.71
CA THR A 845 -11.83 26.16 1.90
C THR A 845 -13.22 25.54 2.14
N PRO A 846 -14.22 26.24 2.73
CA PRO A 846 -15.55 25.66 2.94
C PRO A 846 -16.35 25.45 1.64
N TYR A 847 -16.01 26.19 0.58
CA TYR A 847 -16.79 26.28 -0.66
C TYR A 847 -15.96 25.91 -1.90
N ILE A 848 -14.93 25.08 -1.71
CA ILE A 848 -14.09 24.58 -2.78
C ILE A 848 -13.68 23.14 -2.48
N SER A 849 -13.47 22.33 -3.52
CA SER A 849 -12.97 20.95 -3.33
C SER A 849 -11.54 20.95 -2.80
N HIS A 850 -11.15 19.85 -2.14
CA HIS A 850 -9.83 19.73 -1.57
C HIS A 850 -8.75 19.72 -2.66
N ALA A 851 -9.00 19.04 -3.78
CA ALA A 851 -8.09 19.03 -4.93
C ALA A 851 -7.92 20.42 -5.57
N ALA A 852 -8.96 21.25 -5.60
CA ALA A 852 -8.83 22.62 -6.11
C ALA A 852 -8.08 23.52 -5.11
N ALA A 853 -8.28 23.32 -3.80
CA ALA A 853 -7.50 24.01 -2.77
C ALA A 853 -6.00 23.64 -2.83
N GLU A 854 -5.66 22.36 -2.96
CA GLU A 854 -4.27 21.90 -3.10
C GLU A 854 -3.62 22.38 -4.40
N ARG A 855 -4.38 22.46 -5.50
CA ARG A 855 -3.89 23.07 -6.74
C ARG A 855 -3.62 24.56 -6.57
N ALA A 856 -4.49 25.29 -5.87
CA ALA A 856 -4.27 26.71 -5.55
C ALA A 856 -3.03 26.90 -4.68
N ARG A 857 -2.85 26.05 -3.67
CA ARG A 857 -1.65 26.02 -2.82
C ARG A 857 -0.39 25.71 -3.63
N SER A 858 -0.43 24.71 -4.50
CA SER A 858 0.71 24.32 -5.36
C SER A 858 1.07 25.44 -6.35
N ALA A 859 0.08 26.13 -6.90
CA ALA A 859 0.28 27.23 -7.84
C ALA A 859 0.79 28.53 -7.17
N ALA A 860 0.33 28.81 -5.95
CA ALA A 860 0.64 30.05 -5.24
C ALA A 860 1.87 29.94 -4.31
N GLY A 861 2.21 28.74 -3.86
CA GLY A 861 3.27 28.50 -2.86
C GLY A 861 2.95 29.21 -1.55
N ASP A 862 3.94 29.93 -1.00
CA ASP A 862 3.85 30.66 0.27
C ASP A 862 2.84 31.84 0.22
N ARG A 863 2.42 32.27 -0.98
CA ARG A 863 1.38 33.29 -1.16
C ARG A 863 -0.03 32.74 -0.93
N CYS A 864 -0.18 31.41 -0.77
CA CYS A 864 -1.47 30.78 -0.52
C CYS A 864 -1.91 31.00 0.92
N VAL A 865 -3.07 31.60 1.10
CA VAL A 865 -3.71 31.79 2.39
C VAL A 865 -5.03 31.02 2.40
N LEU A 866 -5.11 30.00 3.26
CA LEU A 866 -6.37 29.28 3.47
C LEU A 866 -7.30 30.12 4.35
N VAL A 867 -8.50 30.37 3.85
CA VAL A 867 -9.57 31.07 4.55
C VAL A 867 -10.61 30.02 4.94
N SER A 868 -10.57 29.59 6.20
CA SER A 868 -11.49 28.60 6.78
C SER A 868 -12.78 29.22 7.32
N GLU A 869 -12.85 30.54 7.35
CA GLU A 869 -14.00 31.31 7.78
C GLU A 869 -15.03 31.34 6.64
N ASN A 870 -16.28 30.99 6.95
CA ASN A 870 -17.32 30.77 5.94
C ASN A 870 -17.91 32.06 5.33
N GLY A 871 -17.36 33.23 5.62
CA GLY A 871 -18.13 34.46 5.43
C GLY A 871 -17.40 35.73 5.09
N VAL A 872 -18.16 36.70 4.58
CA VAL A 872 -17.67 38.00 4.11
C VAL A 872 -16.83 38.67 5.20
N MET A 873 -17.30 38.69 6.45
CA MET A 873 -16.57 39.30 7.56
C MET A 873 -15.32 38.52 7.98
N GLY A 874 -15.28 37.20 7.76
CA GLY A 874 -14.05 36.41 7.95
C GLY A 874 -13.01 36.78 6.89
N LEU A 875 -13.41 36.68 5.63
CA LEU A 875 -12.59 37.06 4.48
C LEU A 875 -12.04 38.49 4.59
N LEU A 876 -12.90 39.47 4.92
CA LEU A 876 -12.48 40.86 5.11
C LEU A 876 -11.46 40.99 6.24
N ARG A 877 -11.71 40.39 7.42
CA ARG A 877 -10.74 40.42 8.53
C ARG A 877 -9.42 39.73 8.19
N ARG A 878 -9.45 38.71 7.34
CA ARG A 878 -8.23 38.03 6.88
C ARG A 878 -7.44 38.91 5.93
N VAL A 879 -8.12 39.60 5.01
CA VAL A 879 -7.48 40.57 4.11
C VAL A 879 -6.95 41.78 4.88
N ASP A 880 -7.72 42.32 5.82
CA ASP A 880 -7.31 43.46 6.65
C ASP A 880 -6.03 43.11 7.44
N ARG A 881 -5.90 41.87 7.93
CA ARG A 881 -4.65 41.38 8.55
C ARG A 881 -3.48 41.33 7.57
N LEU A 882 -3.66 40.74 6.38
CA LEU A 882 -2.62 40.69 5.35
C LEU A 882 -2.19 42.08 4.85
N ALA A 883 -3.11 43.04 4.89
CA ALA A 883 -2.86 44.43 4.53
C ALA A 883 -2.21 45.23 5.67
N ALA A 884 -2.25 44.74 6.91
CA ALA A 884 -1.63 45.33 8.08
C ALA A 884 -0.22 44.77 8.39
N ASP A 885 0.09 43.53 7.98
CA ASP A 885 1.40 42.90 8.22
C ASP A 885 2.53 43.57 7.38
N VAL A 886 3.37 44.36 8.07
CA VAL A 886 4.77 44.72 7.71
C VAL A 886 5.65 44.62 8.95
#